data_AF-K0DZT6-F1
#
_entry.id   AF-K0DZT6-F1
#
_cell.length_a   1.000
_cell.length_b   1.000
_cell.length_c   1.000
_cell.angle_alpha   90.00
_cell.angle_beta   90.00
_cell.angle_gamma   90.00
#
_symmetry.space_group_name_H-M   'P 1'
#
loop_
_entity.id
_entity.type
_entity.pdbx_description
1 polymer ?
#
loop_
_entity_poly.entity_id
_entity_poly.type
_entity_poly.pdbx_seq_one_letter_code
_entity_poly.pdbx_strand_id
1 'polypeptide(L)'
;MIKKTTRGLTQYIVRWLTATALAASLAACGAGDSVTSQRTSAEVKTAAHAQTSKPPLHTPKFVQVQLSPAALPSAKAPRLLKASQLGSDALGGYPVPPWIWNSHRINVCWENAAEWNETQRKWVREAITSTWDANSDVTFVDWTQCPDYDSASTYLGVRLAFVDGAPRTLSVGEAGIGRKADVQLRMSFGQDETQCATRDDSGNCLTKLFCWNWDDLEACVKTIAVHEFGHLLAFAHEQDRPDTPEWCKNLPDVKQEPKRSDGVVFGPWDLHSVMNYCNTDWMGLGVLSPGDVNLVQAYYGKPGSKVYSVFTANDPPIVVVQDSKTFDYAADYLTVPNADGFVVRHFAATPDGNKVAYTLVNRRDHSTMLGYIDTHSDTLTLQKSITEEVVDMQLSGDSKTAYVIWQQGGTTGLRAYNMSTLNVAWNLVIPGAKRMAAPRNATSQRLYVVKNAGAGSLQSIAVVDTNAHSEIASYSLGTTHSRALLVGLTPDEKTLYLADPSTENQVAPIIASLDTQTGQYNVLQSISPADADIHDLHVLDNNRVLLATNKQGMAPLIYDAGTNSFKAITDGIPDNWSLPFVYSPDGKTVFTMGQYWGDGIPYYSFIRLDSYRFQPAASAPGWAGSNYPVWSVGFGQDVVTRPFAVIYR
;
A
#
# COMPACT_ATOMS: atom_id res chain seq x y z
N MET A 1 -38.33 42.18 -24.70
CA MET A 1 -38.09 43.38 -23.86
C MET A 1 -37.13 42.99 -22.73
N ILE A 2 -35.83 43.11 -22.97
CA ILE A 2 -34.93 44.14 -22.39
C ILE A 2 -34.54 43.86 -20.92
N LYS A 3 -33.25 43.47 -20.78
CA LYS A 3 -32.27 43.68 -19.70
C LYS A 3 -32.44 42.97 -18.34
N LYS A 4 -31.56 41.99 -18.08
CA LYS A 4 -30.32 42.19 -17.27
C LYS A 4 -29.39 40.95 -17.31
N THR A 5 -28.38 41.05 -18.17
CA THR A 5 -27.00 40.54 -18.02
C THR A 5 -26.39 41.12 -16.73
N THR A 6 -25.51 40.51 -15.93
CA THR A 6 -24.19 39.88 -16.19
C THR A 6 -23.66 39.38 -14.83
N ARG A 7 -23.12 38.16 -14.74
CA ARG A 7 -21.93 37.75 -13.94
C ARG A 7 -21.94 36.22 -13.78
N GLY A 8 -21.05 35.54 -14.49
CA GLY A 8 -20.91 34.09 -14.38
C GLY A 8 -20.01 33.49 -15.46
N LEU A 9 -18.84 34.10 -15.71
CA LEU A 9 -17.83 33.54 -16.61
C LEU A 9 -16.47 34.21 -16.37
N THR A 10 -15.94 34.07 -15.16
CA THR A 10 -14.55 34.50 -14.84
C THR A 10 -13.96 33.74 -13.65
N GLN A 11 -14.09 32.41 -13.63
CA GLN A 11 -13.42 31.57 -12.61
C GLN A 11 -12.70 30.32 -13.17
N TYR A 12 -12.68 30.10 -14.49
CA TYR A 12 -12.07 28.89 -15.08
C TYR A 12 -10.85 29.14 -16.01
N ILE A 13 -10.33 30.37 -16.13
CA ILE A 13 -9.21 30.66 -17.06
C ILE A 13 -7.90 31.10 -16.37
N VAL A 14 -7.88 31.32 -15.05
CA VAL A 14 -6.67 31.85 -14.36
C VAL A 14 -5.75 30.76 -13.77
N ARG A 15 -6.15 29.48 -13.77
CA ARG A 15 -5.29 28.37 -13.26
C ARG A 15 -4.41 27.68 -14.31
N TRP A 16 -4.55 28.03 -15.60
CA TRP A 16 -3.75 27.44 -16.68
C TRP A 16 -2.58 28.31 -17.18
N LEU A 17 -2.40 29.53 -16.63
CA LEU A 17 -1.41 30.50 -17.12
C LEU A 17 -0.21 30.75 -16.18
N THR A 18 -0.12 30.07 -15.03
CA THR A 18 1.04 30.21 -14.12
C THR A 18 2.02 29.04 -14.16
N ALA A 19 1.69 27.91 -14.80
CA ALA A 19 2.59 26.77 -14.95
C ALA A 19 3.43 26.81 -16.24
N THR A 20 3.01 27.55 -17.27
CA THR A 20 3.72 27.68 -18.55
C THR A 20 4.77 28.78 -18.59
N ALA A 21 4.82 29.67 -17.59
CA ALA A 21 5.76 30.79 -17.55
C ALA A 21 7.14 30.47 -16.94
N LEU A 22 7.32 29.30 -16.31
CA LEU A 22 8.63 28.90 -15.74
C LEU A 22 9.46 27.97 -16.66
N ALA A 23 8.82 27.34 -17.65
CA ALA A 23 9.49 26.44 -18.60
C ALA A 23 10.04 27.15 -19.86
N ALA A 24 9.64 28.40 -20.13
CA ALA A 24 10.04 29.13 -21.35
C ALA A 24 11.27 30.05 -21.19
N SER A 25 11.82 30.21 -19.98
CA SER A 25 12.96 31.11 -19.71
C SER A 25 14.34 30.43 -19.72
N LEU A 26 14.44 29.14 -20.05
CA LEU A 26 15.70 28.39 -20.14
C LEU A 26 16.10 27.96 -21.56
N ALA A 27 15.31 28.31 -22.58
CA ALA A 27 15.57 27.96 -23.99
C ALA A 27 16.05 29.12 -24.88
N ALA A 28 16.33 30.31 -24.31
CA ALA A 28 16.70 31.50 -25.06
C ALA A 28 18.04 32.11 -24.60
N CYS A 29 19.11 31.32 -24.62
CA CYS A 29 20.49 31.79 -24.61
C CYS A 29 21.38 30.74 -25.30
N GLY A 30 21.38 30.76 -26.63
CA GLY A 30 22.16 29.78 -27.40
C GLY A 30 22.03 29.97 -28.91
N ALA A 31 22.27 31.19 -29.41
CA ALA A 31 22.51 31.40 -30.84
C ALA A 31 23.31 32.70 -31.06
N GLY A 32 24.41 32.57 -31.79
CA GLY A 32 25.26 33.64 -32.32
C GLY A 32 26.64 33.68 -31.66
N ASP A 33 27.79 33.69 -32.35
CA ASP A 33 28.10 33.61 -33.78
C ASP A 33 29.58 33.21 -33.89
N SER A 34 29.90 32.55 -34.99
CA SER A 34 31.25 32.23 -35.44
C SER A 34 32.02 33.47 -35.89
N VAL A 35 33.17 33.78 -35.28
CA VAL A 35 34.25 34.57 -35.91
C VAL A 35 35.62 34.00 -35.54
N THR A 36 36.37 33.68 -36.59
CA THR A 36 37.79 33.32 -36.63
C THR A 36 38.69 34.51 -36.28
N SER A 37 39.68 34.34 -35.38
CA SER A 37 40.97 35.04 -35.51
C SER A 37 42.08 34.47 -34.61
N GLN A 38 43.12 33.96 -35.28
CA GLN A 38 44.56 34.04 -35.02
C GLN A 38 45.19 33.63 -33.67
N ARG A 39 46.16 32.72 -33.84
CA ARG A 39 47.33 32.44 -33.00
C ARG A 39 48.09 33.71 -32.61
N THR A 40 48.49 33.77 -31.34
CA THR A 40 49.83 34.21 -30.94
C THR A 40 50.30 33.42 -29.72
N SER A 41 51.52 32.91 -29.84
CA SER A 41 52.33 32.17 -28.88
C SER A 41 53.07 33.08 -27.90
N ALA A 42 53.09 32.69 -26.61
CA ALA A 42 54.10 32.92 -25.56
C ALA A 42 53.41 32.59 -24.23
N GLU A 43 53.98 31.99 -23.19
CA GLU A 43 55.36 31.68 -22.83
C GLU A 43 55.27 30.63 -21.70
N VAL A 44 56.20 29.67 -21.67
CA VAL A 44 56.34 28.68 -20.60
C VAL A 44 56.93 29.36 -19.37
N LYS A 45 56.24 29.26 -18.22
CA LYS A 45 56.89 29.33 -16.90
C LYS A 45 56.39 28.20 -16.01
N THR A 46 57.29 27.26 -15.78
CA THR A 46 57.25 26.24 -14.73
C THR A 46 57.26 26.90 -13.35
N ALA A 47 56.29 26.53 -12.50
CA ALA A 47 56.38 26.70 -11.05
C ALA A 47 55.90 25.40 -10.37
N ALA A 48 56.76 24.85 -9.51
CA ALA A 48 56.54 23.63 -8.77
C ALA A 48 55.68 23.84 -7.52
N HIS A 49 54.86 22.82 -7.23
CA HIS A 49 54.34 22.38 -5.93
C HIS A 49 53.60 23.38 -5.02
N ALA A 50 52.28 23.17 -4.91
CA ALA A 50 51.56 23.24 -3.64
C ALA A 50 50.45 22.18 -3.64
N GLN A 51 50.57 21.17 -2.76
CA GLN A 51 49.45 20.31 -2.38
C GLN A 51 48.40 21.18 -1.68
N THR A 52 47.34 21.55 -2.39
CA THR A 52 46.14 22.10 -1.77
C THR A 52 45.24 20.94 -1.37
N SER A 53 45.21 20.65 -0.07
CA SER A 53 44.14 19.89 0.56
C SER A 53 42.80 20.50 0.15
N LYS A 54 41.92 19.71 -0.49
CA LYS A 54 40.53 20.10 -0.70
C LYS A 54 39.91 20.40 0.68
N PRO A 55 39.27 21.55 0.89
CA PRO A 55 38.54 21.79 2.12
C PRO A 55 37.43 20.73 2.26
N PRO A 56 37.16 20.22 3.47
CA PRO A 56 36.06 19.30 3.69
C PRO A 56 34.76 19.99 3.27
N LEU A 57 33.91 19.25 2.54
CA LEU A 57 32.59 19.70 2.11
C LEU A 57 31.78 20.04 3.38
N HIS A 58 31.63 21.33 3.69
CA HIS A 58 30.72 21.78 4.74
C HIS A 58 29.30 21.59 4.23
N THR A 59 28.69 20.46 4.59
CA THR A 59 27.24 20.30 4.41
C THR A 59 26.55 21.26 5.39
N PRO A 60 25.64 22.14 4.91
CA PRO A 60 24.85 22.99 5.79
C PRO A 60 24.06 22.11 6.78
N LYS A 61 23.89 22.61 8.01
CA LYS A 61 23.12 21.89 9.03
C LYS A 61 21.70 21.69 8.53
N PHE A 62 21.22 20.45 8.63
CA PHE A 62 19.84 20.11 8.33
C PHE A 62 18.88 20.96 9.20
N VAL A 63 17.85 21.52 8.56
CA VAL A 63 16.75 22.21 9.24
C VAL A 63 15.49 21.42 8.95
N GLN A 64 14.71 21.14 9.99
CA GLN A 64 13.44 20.44 9.85
C GLN A 64 12.54 21.20 8.86
N VAL A 65 11.95 20.46 7.92
CA VAL A 65 11.03 21.02 6.93
C VAL A 65 9.63 20.55 7.27
N GLN A 66 8.73 21.49 7.58
CA GLN A 66 7.31 21.22 7.81
C GLN A 66 6.48 21.50 6.56
N LEU A 67 5.34 20.81 6.43
CA LEU A 67 4.36 21.09 5.39
C LEU A 67 3.57 22.36 5.68
N SER A 68 3.26 23.09 4.61
CA SER A 68 2.19 24.09 4.65
C SER A 68 0.85 23.36 4.52
N PRO A 69 -0.14 23.59 5.41
CA PRO A 69 -1.44 22.96 5.29
C PRO A 69 -2.10 23.39 3.97
N ALA A 70 -2.64 22.42 3.22
CA ALA A 70 -3.37 22.71 2.00
C ALA A 70 -4.57 23.63 2.32
N ALA A 71 -4.69 24.74 1.59
CA ALA A 71 -5.85 25.63 1.68
C ALA A 71 -7.10 24.97 1.09
N LEU A 72 -7.69 24.02 1.81
CA LEU A 72 -8.97 23.41 1.43
C LEU A 72 -10.13 24.34 1.84
N PRO A 73 -11.09 24.63 0.94
CA PRO A 73 -12.31 25.31 1.33
C PRO A 73 -13.10 24.40 2.28
N SER A 74 -13.43 24.93 3.46
CA SER A 74 -14.25 24.27 4.48
C SER A 74 -15.58 23.80 3.88
N ALA A 75 -15.65 22.54 3.49
CA ALA A 75 -16.91 21.85 3.28
C ALA A 75 -17.46 21.49 4.67
N LYS A 76 -18.73 21.82 4.91
CA LYS A 76 -19.45 21.43 6.13
C LYS A 76 -19.44 19.90 6.20
N ALA A 77 -18.62 19.35 7.08
CA ALA A 77 -18.65 17.94 7.42
C ALA A 77 -20.08 17.55 7.86
N PRO A 78 -20.63 16.43 7.37
CA PRO A 78 -21.86 15.89 7.93
C PRO A 78 -21.67 15.62 9.43
N ARG A 79 -22.77 15.71 10.18
CA ARG A 79 -22.80 15.54 11.63
C ARG A 79 -22.31 14.12 11.98
N LEU A 80 -21.04 14.01 12.37
CA LEU A 80 -20.44 12.77 12.88
C LEU A 80 -21.22 12.30 14.12
N LEU A 81 -21.74 11.07 14.09
CA LEU A 81 -22.13 10.36 15.30
C LEU A 81 -20.84 10.05 16.05
N LYS A 82 -20.59 10.78 17.14
CA LYS A 82 -19.38 10.61 17.96
C LYS A 82 -19.41 9.22 18.62
N ALA A 83 -18.35 8.45 18.41
CA ALA A 83 -18.02 7.28 19.23
C ALA A 83 -17.92 7.71 20.71
N SER A 84 -18.38 6.84 21.61
CA SER A 84 -18.22 7.02 23.04
C SER A 84 -16.72 6.95 23.41
N GLN A 85 -16.22 7.95 24.12
CA GLN A 85 -14.85 7.97 24.64
C GLN A 85 -14.76 7.08 25.87
N LEU A 86 -14.49 5.78 25.67
CA LEU A 86 -13.97 4.87 26.69
C LEU A 86 -12.51 4.54 26.37
N GLY A 87 -11.68 4.46 27.42
CA GLY A 87 -10.22 4.46 27.36
C GLY A 87 -9.61 3.34 26.50
N SER A 88 -8.44 3.64 25.95
CA SER A 88 -7.66 2.86 24.97
C SER A 88 -6.98 1.60 25.51
N ASP A 89 -7.41 1.06 26.65
CA ASP A 89 -6.76 -0.09 27.26
C ASP A 89 -7.49 -1.38 26.85
N ALA A 90 -6.91 -2.04 25.84
CA ALA A 90 -7.24 -3.37 25.32
C ALA A 90 -8.75 -3.61 25.05
N LEU A 91 -9.18 -3.31 23.82
CA LEU A 91 -10.51 -3.60 23.31
C LEU A 91 -10.39 -4.64 22.18
N GLY A 92 -11.33 -5.58 22.11
CA GLY A 92 -11.19 -6.77 21.27
C GLY A 92 -12.34 -7.01 20.28
N GLY A 93 -12.30 -8.18 19.64
CA GLY A 93 -13.23 -8.61 18.61
C GLY A 93 -12.94 -10.04 18.11
N TYR A 94 -13.73 -10.52 17.15
CA TYR A 94 -13.61 -11.90 16.62
C TYR A 94 -13.46 -11.97 15.09
N PRO A 95 -12.28 -11.60 14.53
CA PRO A 95 -12.02 -11.65 13.09
C PRO A 95 -11.88 -13.09 12.57
N VAL A 96 -12.11 -13.28 11.27
CA VAL A 96 -11.86 -14.51 10.52
C VAL A 96 -10.71 -14.27 9.53
N PRO A 97 -9.43 -14.38 9.94
CA PRO A 97 -8.29 -13.89 9.18
C PRO A 97 -8.15 -14.40 7.74
N PRO A 98 -8.46 -15.68 7.42
CA PRO A 98 -8.34 -16.17 6.04
C PRO A 98 -9.23 -15.44 5.02
N TRP A 99 -10.27 -14.75 5.48
CA TRP A 99 -11.26 -14.08 4.62
C TRP A 99 -11.25 -12.56 4.76
N ILE A 100 -10.37 -11.99 5.60
CA ILE A 100 -10.17 -10.54 5.65
C ILE A 100 -9.85 -10.04 4.25
N TRP A 101 -10.50 -8.95 3.83
CA TRP A 101 -10.21 -8.40 2.52
C TRP A 101 -8.76 -7.98 2.44
N ASN A 102 -8.11 -8.46 1.40
CA ASN A 102 -6.83 -7.94 0.98
C ASN A 102 -7.04 -6.55 0.33
N SER A 103 -8.30 -6.14 0.05
CA SER A 103 -8.68 -4.79 -0.36
C SER A 103 -9.24 -3.95 0.74
N HIS A 104 -8.82 -2.71 0.74
CA HIS A 104 -9.57 -1.69 1.44
C HIS A 104 -10.65 -1.08 0.53
N ARG A 105 -10.60 -1.24 -0.81
CA ARG A 105 -11.63 -0.72 -1.71
C ARG A 105 -12.58 -1.84 -2.12
N ILE A 106 -13.69 -1.97 -1.40
CA ILE A 106 -14.62 -3.10 -1.55
C ILE A 106 -15.80 -2.68 -2.44
N ASN A 107 -15.90 -3.29 -3.62
CA ASN A 107 -17.02 -3.10 -4.54
C ASN A 107 -18.29 -3.73 -3.97
N VAL A 108 -19.39 -2.97 -3.91
CA VAL A 108 -20.71 -3.46 -3.52
C VAL A 108 -21.75 -3.07 -4.56
N CYS A 109 -22.72 -3.94 -4.80
CA CYS A 109 -23.81 -3.67 -5.73
C CYS A 109 -25.14 -4.24 -5.22
N TRP A 110 -26.25 -3.81 -5.79
CA TRP A 110 -27.60 -4.24 -5.45
C TRP A 110 -28.18 -5.16 -6.53
N GLU A 111 -28.61 -6.36 -6.16
CA GLU A 111 -29.21 -7.29 -7.13
C GLU A 111 -30.64 -6.92 -7.49
N ASN A 112 -31.38 -6.34 -6.54
CA ASN A 112 -32.76 -5.93 -6.70
C ASN A 112 -32.94 -4.41 -6.48
N ALA A 113 -32.06 -3.59 -7.05
CA ALA A 113 -32.25 -2.15 -7.00
C ALA A 113 -33.52 -1.77 -7.77
N ALA A 114 -34.38 -1.00 -7.12
CA ALA A 114 -35.59 -0.46 -7.72
C ALA A 114 -35.84 0.96 -7.20
N GLU A 115 -36.75 1.68 -7.85
CA GLU A 115 -37.14 3.03 -7.39
C GLU A 115 -37.76 2.99 -6.00
N TRP A 116 -38.61 1.99 -5.73
CA TRP A 116 -39.36 1.89 -4.48
C TRP A 116 -38.51 1.58 -3.24
N ASN A 117 -37.28 1.07 -3.41
CA ASN A 117 -36.33 0.81 -2.31
C ASN A 117 -35.14 1.77 -2.28
N GLU A 118 -35.17 2.83 -3.08
CA GLU A 118 -34.07 3.80 -3.18
C GLU A 118 -33.74 4.42 -1.81
N THR A 119 -34.76 4.77 -1.02
CA THR A 119 -34.58 5.38 0.31
C THR A 119 -33.83 4.46 1.26
N GLN A 120 -34.23 3.19 1.36
CA GLN A 120 -33.56 2.22 2.23
C GLN A 120 -32.13 1.94 1.76
N ARG A 121 -31.88 1.87 0.45
CA ARG A 121 -30.51 1.76 -0.08
C ARG A 121 -29.64 2.96 0.29
N LYS A 122 -30.20 4.18 0.30
CA LYS A 122 -29.50 5.39 0.80
C LYS A 122 -29.18 5.27 2.28
N TRP A 123 -30.14 4.85 3.11
CA TRP A 123 -29.89 4.63 4.54
C TRP A 123 -28.78 3.62 4.82
N VAL A 124 -28.77 2.50 4.09
CA VAL A 124 -27.69 1.50 4.16
C VAL A 124 -26.36 2.16 3.83
N ARG A 125 -26.25 2.82 2.67
CA ARG A 125 -25.02 3.50 2.26
C ARG A 125 -24.56 4.53 3.31
N GLU A 126 -25.46 5.36 3.82
CA GLU A 126 -25.16 6.33 4.87
C GLU A 126 -24.64 5.67 6.15
N ALA A 127 -25.31 4.62 6.63
CA ALA A 127 -24.90 3.92 7.84
C ALA A 127 -23.48 3.38 7.68
N ILE A 128 -23.21 2.64 6.61
CA ILE A 128 -21.89 2.04 6.35
C ILE A 128 -20.81 3.10 6.16
N THR A 129 -21.12 4.16 5.40
CA THR A 129 -20.16 5.25 5.15
C THR A 129 -19.84 6.06 6.41
N SER A 130 -20.78 6.14 7.36
CA SER A 130 -20.60 6.85 8.64
C SER A 130 -20.05 5.99 9.77
N THR A 131 -19.98 4.66 9.61
CA THR A 131 -19.47 3.72 10.60
C THR A 131 -18.15 3.10 10.14
N TRP A 132 -18.17 1.94 9.49
CA TRP A 132 -16.99 1.17 9.11
C TRP A 132 -16.03 1.98 8.22
N ASP A 133 -16.57 2.64 7.20
CA ASP A 133 -15.83 3.45 6.22
C ASP A 133 -15.20 4.71 6.86
N ALA A 134 -15.88 5.32 7.84
CA ALA A 134 -15.39 6.51 8.54
C ALA A 134 -14.36 6.18 9.64
N ASN A 135 -14.38 4.96 10.16
CA ASN A 135 -13.53 4.51 11.26
C ASN A 135 -12.38 3.59 10.82
N SER A 136 -12.21 3.37 9.51
CA SER A 136 -11.08 2.63 8.93
C SER A 136 -10.62 3.24 7.60
N ASP A 137 -9.61 2.62 6.98
CA ASP A 137 -9.20 2.94 5.60
C ASP A 137 -10.00 2.16 4.54
N VAL A 138 -10.98 1.33 4.95
CA VAL A 138 -11.93 0.72 4.00
C VAL A 138 -12.72 1.81 3.28
N THR A 139 -13.08 1.52 2.03
CA THR A 139 -14.01 2.29 1.22
C THR A 139 -14.94 1.35 0.47
N PHE A 140 -16.23 1.49 0.71
CA PHE A 140 -17.27 0.78 -0.04
C PHE A 140 -17.71 1.60 -1.24
N VAL A 141 -17.73 0.99 -2.41
CA VAL A 141 -17.86 1.71 -3.70
C VAL A 141 -18.83 1.00 -4.65
N ASP A 142 -19.05 1.64 -5.80
CA ASP A 142 -20.00 1.28 -6.86
C ASP A 142 -21.45 1.53 -6.43
N TRP A 143 -22.00 0.84 -5.42
CA TRP A 143 -23.37 1.04 -4.89
C TRP A 143 -24.48 1.03 -5.97
N THR A 144 -24.19 0.46 -7.14
CA THR A 144 -25.04 0.42 -8.34
C THR A 144 -25.84 -0.88 -8.42
N GLN A 145 -26.66 -1.03 -9.46
CA GLN A 145 -27.24 -2.32 -9.81
C GLN A 145 -26.13 -3.33 -10.13
N CYS A 146 -26.25 -4.55 -9.61
CA CYS A 146 -25.29 -5.60 -9.89
C CYS A 146 -25.31 -6.01 -11.37
N PRO A 147 -24.15 -6.39 -11.94
CA PRO A 147 -24.13 -7.05 -13.24
C PRO A 147 -24.85 -8.40 -13.16
N ASP A 148 -25.29 -8.90 -14.32
CA ASP A 148 -25.95 -10.19 -14.44
C ASP A 148 -25.11 -11.29 -13.78
N TYR A 149 -25.77 -12.07 -12.92
CA TYR A 149 -25.10 -13.12 -12.15
C TYR A 149 -24.49 -14.20 -13.05
N ASP A 150 -25.21 -14.57 -14.12
CA ASP A 150 -24.82 -15.62 -15.07
C ASP A 150 -23.87 -15.10 -16.18
N SER A 151 -23.33 -13.89 -16.04
CA SER A 151 -22.35 -13.37 -16.99
C SER A 151 -21.04 -14.16 -16.94
N ALA A 152 -20.35 -14.24 -18.09
CA ALA A 152 -19.09 -14.99 -18.21
C ALA A 152 -17.96 -14.44 -17.30
N SER A 153 -18.09 -13.21 -16.80
CA SER A 153 -17.12 -12.57 -15.92
C SER A 153 -17.67 -12.49 -14.49
N THR A 154 -17.01 -13.19 -13.56
CA THR A 154 -17.39 -13.14 -12.13
C THR A 154 -17.27 -11.72 -11.59
N TYR A 155 -18.34 -11.23 -10.95
CA TYR A 155 -18.31 -9.97 -10.22
C TYR A 155 -17.44 -10.11 -8.96
N LEU A 156 -16.37 -9.33 -8.89
CA LEU A 156 -15.35 -9.38 -7.82
C LEU A 156 -15.66 -8.44 -6.65
N GLY A 157 -16.94 -8.29 -6.35
CA GLY A 157 -17.44 -7.53 -5.22
C GLY A 157 -18.58 -8.27 -4.53
N VAL A 158 -19.17 -7.63 -3.53
CA VAL A 158 -20.27 -8.22 -2.75
C VAL A 158 -21.61 -7.81 -3.34
N ARG A 159 -22.49 -8.81 -3.50
CA ARG A 159 -23.85 -8.65 -4.02
C ARG A 159 -24.82 -8.51 -2.86
N LEU A 160 -25.39 -7.32 -2.71
CA LEU A 160 -26.38 -6.97 -1.70
C LEU A 160 -27.79 -7.23 -2.26
N ALA A 161 -28.70 -7.72 -1.41
CA ALA A 161 -30.10 -7.84 -1.77
C ALA A 161 -30.99 -7.53 -0.57
N PHE A 162 -32.11 -6.86 -0.82
CA PHE A 162 -33.20 -6.86 0.16
C PHE A 162 -34.03 -8.13 0.05
N VAL A 163 -34.32 -8.76 1.17
CA VAL A 163 -35.12 -10.00 1.26
C VAL A 163 -36.23 -9.84 2.29
N ASP A 164 -37.28 -10.66 2.15
CA ASP A 164 -38.38 -10.71 3.12
C ASP A 164 -38.03 -11.55 4.37
N GLY A 165 -36.96 -12.35 4.31
CA GLY A 165 -36.47 -13.20 5.40
C GLY A 165 -35.60 -12.49 6.42
N ALA A 166 -35.04 -13.26 7.36
CA ALA A 166 -34.08 -12.75 8.34
C ALA A 166 -32.82 -12.21 7.64
N PRO A 167 -32.28 -11.06 8.10
CA PRO A 167 -31.02 -10.55 7.58
C PRO A 167 -29.89 -11.53 7.89
N ARG A 168 -28.97 -11.64 6.94
CA ARG A 168 -27.78 -12.47 7.09
C ARG A 168 -26.76 -12.21 5.99
N THR A 169 -25.52 -12.44 6.34
CA THR A 169 -24.41 -12.54 5.42
C THR A 169 -24.08 -14.02 5.22
N LEU A 170 -24.20 -14.52 3.99
CA LEU A 170 -24.03 -15.93 3.65
C LEU A 170 -22.57 -16.38 3.72
N SER A 171 -21.63 -15.47 3.50
CA SER A 171 -20.20 -15.72 3.60
C SER A 171 -19.45 -14.50 4.06
N VAL A 172 -18.52 -14.72 4.98
CA VAL A 172 -17.73 -13.65 5.60
C VAL A 172 -16.63 -13.19 4.64
N GLY A 173 -16.35 -11.89 4.61
CA GLY A 173 -15.16 -11.41 3.91
C GLY A 173 -15.14 -11.71 2.40
N GLU A 174 -13.95 -12.04 1.91
CA GLU A 174 -13.71 -12.43 0.51
C GLU A 174 -14.40 -13.74 0.11
N ALA A 175 -14.84 -14.57 1.07
CA ALA A 175 -15.60 -15.79 0.75
C ALA A 175 -16.96 -15.50 0.08
N GLY A 176 -17.44 -14.25 0.18
CA GLY A 176 -18.66 -13.76 -0.48
C GLY A 176 -18.49 -13.51 -1.99
N ILE A 177 -17.27 -13.46 -2.52
CA ILE A 177 -17.04 -13.19 -3.94
C ILE A 177 -17.71 -14.28 -4.81
N GLY A 178 -18.45 -13.84 -5.83
CA GLY A 178 -19.18 -14.73 -6.73
C GLY A 178 -20.48 -15.32 -6.16
N ARG A 179 -20.89 -14.95 -4.95
CA ARG A 179 -22.17 -15.40 -4.36
C ARG A 179 -23.31 -14.46 -4.69
N LYS A 180 -24.45 -15.06 -5.05
CA LYS A 180 -25.73 -14.36 -5.24
C LYS A 180 -26.31 -13.98 -3.88
N ALA A 181 -26.86 -12.78 -3.77
CA ALA A 181 -27.48 -12.24 -2.55
C ALA A 181 -26.67 -12.60 -1.29
N ASP A 182 -25.37 -12.29 -1.33
CA ASP A 182 -24.43 -12.68 -0.27
C ASP A 182 -24.76 -11.96 1.04
N VAL A 183 -24.96 -10.64 0.96
CA VAL A 183 -25.46 -9.84 2.08
C VAL A 183 -26.94 -9.60 1.88
N GLN A 184 -27.73 -10.25 2.73
CA GLN A 184 -29.19 -10.21 2.73
C GLN A 184 -29.64 -9.24 3.82
N LEU A 185 -30.22 -8.13 3.39
CA LEU A 185 -30.73 -7.08 4.27
C LEU A 185 -32.24 -7.11 4.28
N ARG A 186 -32.83 -6.49 5.31
CA ARG A 186 -34.28 -6.33 5.44
C ARG A 186 -34.64 -4.86 5.34
N MET A 187 -35.61 -4.55 4.48
CA MET A 187 -36.09 -3.16 4.24
C MET A 187 -37.51 -2.91 4.76
N SER A 188 -38.23 -3.97 5.12
CA SER A 188 -39.61 -3.94 5.57
C SER A 188 -39.84 -5.07 6.57
N PHE A 189 -40.57 -4.76 7.63
CA PHE A 189 -40.81 -5.66 8.74
C PHE A 189 -42.31 -5.91 8.88
N GLY A 190 -42.67 -7.10 9.34
CA GLY A 190 -44.07 -7.43 9.62
C GLY A 190 -44.63 -6.53 10.73
N GLN A 191 -45.95 -6.27 10.73
CA GLN A 191 -46.60 -5.45 11.76
C GLN A 191 -46.44 -6.01 13.19
N ASP A 192 -46.16 -7.30 13.31
CA ASP A 192 -45.92 -7.98 14.59
C ASP A 192 -44.41 -8.08 14.93
N GLU A 193 -43.51 -7.68 14.03
CA GLU A 193 -42.06 -7.74 14.21
C GLU A 193 -41.55 -6.48 14.92
N THR A 194 -41.58 -6.52 16.25
CA THR A 194 -41.01 -5.47 17.10
C THR A 194 -39.63 -5.88 17.59
N GLN A 195 -38.62 -5.03 17.40
CA GLN A 195 -37.27 -5.29 17.91
C GLN A 195 -37.12 -4.70 19.31
N CYS A 196 -36.44 -5.42 20.20
CA CYS A 196 -36.11 -4.86 21.49
C CYS A 196 -34.90 -3.94 21.33
N ALA A 197 -35.09 -2.63 21.41
CA ALA A 197 -34.03 -1.66 21.22
C ALA A 197 -32.99 -1.70 22.34
N THR A 198 -33.48 -1.76 23.59
CA THR A 198 -32.61 -1.78 24.78
C THR A 198 -33.13 -2.75 25.84
N ARG A 199 -32.21 -3.44 26.51
CA ARG A 199 -32.48 -4.42 27.58
C ARG A 199 -31.85 -3.98 28.91
N ASP A 200 -32.45 -4.40 30.02
CA ASP A 200 -31.79 -4.36 31.33
C ASP A 200 -30.87 -5.57 31.54
N ASP A 201 -30.13 -5.58 32.65
CA ASP A 201 -29.22 -6.69 33.04
C ASP A 201 -29.96 -8.03 33.26
N SER A 202 -31.29 -7.99 33.42
CA SER A 202 -32.14 -9.18 33.55
C SER A 202 -32.67 -9.67 32.19
N GLY A 203 -32.30 -9.02 31.09
CA GLY A 203 -32.72 -9.34 29.73
C GLY A 203 -34.13 -8.83 29.38
N ASN A 204 -34.77 -8.05 30.25
CA ASN A 204 -36.09 -7.49 29.98
C ASN A 204 -35.99 -6.36 28.97
N CYS A 205 -36.95 -6.31 28.06
CA CYS A 205 -36.99 -5.23 27.08
C CYS A 205 -37.48 -3.93 27.69
N LEU A 206 -36.64 -2.90 27.70
CA LEU A 206 -36.97 -1.56 28.21
C LEU A 206 -37.60 -0.69 27.13
N THR A 207 -37.04 -0.73 25.92
CA THR A 207 -37.49 0.09 24.80
C THR A 207 -37.66 -0.77 23.55
N LYS A 208 -38.70 -0.49 22.76
CA LYS A 208 -39.05 -1.25 21.56
C LYS A 208 -38.94 -0.35 20.32
N LEU A 209 -38.38 -0.89 19.25
CA LEU A 209 -38.41 -0.30 17.91
C LEU A 209 -39.46 -1.00 17.07
N PHE A 210 -40.42 -0.22 16.57
CA PHE A 210 -41.48 -0.71 15.69
C PHE A 210 -41.00 -0.60 14.25
N CYS A 211 -40.15 -1.53 13.82
CA CYS A 211 -39.46 -1.48 12.53
C CYS A 211 -40.39 -1.52 11.29
N TRP A 212 -41.71 -1.69 11.47
CA TRP A 212 -42.72 -1.54 10.43
C TRP A 212 -43.27 -0.10 10.31
N ASN A 213 -43.10 0.72 11.36
CA ASN A 213 -43.40 2.14 11.34
C ASN A 213 -42.25 2.90 10.67
N TRP A 214 -42.59 3.90 9.85
CA TRP A 214 -41.60 4.71 9.14
C TRP A 214 -40.64 5.44 10.09
N ASP A 215 -41.12 5.86 11.27
CA ASP A 215 -40.31 6.60 12.25
C ASP A 215 -39.12 5.79 12.80
N ASP A 216 -39.29 4.46 12.94
CA ASP A 216 -38.26 3.55 13.46
C ASP A 216 -37.57 2.73 12.36
N LEU A 217 -38.19 2.63 11.18
CA LEU A 217 -37.70 1.80 10.07
C LEU A 217 -36.26 2.18 9.67
N GLU A 218 -35.95 3.47 9.60
CA GLU A 218 -34.60 3.92 9.28
C GLU A 218 -33.57 3.37 10.28
N ALA A 219 -33.85 3.47 11.58
CA ALA A 219 -32.96 2.95 12.61
C ALA A 219 -32.77 1.44 12.47
N CYS A 220 -33.85 0.69 12.23
CA CYS A 220 -33.77 -0.76 12.05
C CYS A 220 -32.95 -1.18 10.82
N VAL A 221 -33.18 -0.51 9.68
CA VAL A 221 -32.42 -0.76 8.44
C VAL A 221 -30.94 -0.44 8.64
N LYS A 222 -30.62 0.69 9.28
CA LYS A 222 -29.23 1.10 9.54
C LYS A 222 -28.52 0.14 10.51
N THR A 223 -29.16 -0.26 11.61
CA THR A 223 -28.59 -1.19 12.59
C THR A 223 -28.23 -2.54 11.96
N ILE A 224 -29.16 -3.15 11.23
CA ILE A 224 -28.93 -4.43 10.54
C ILE A 224 -27.82 -4.27 9.50
N ALA A 225 -27.83 -3.20 8.72
CA ALA A 225 -26.80 -2.97 7.73
C ALA A 225 -25.40 -2.94 8.35
N VAL A 226 -25.22 -2.20 9.45
CA VAL A 226 -23.94 -2.11 10.15
C VAL A 226 -23.47 -3.48 10.64
N HIS A 227 -24.37 -4.28 11.23
CA HIS A 227 -24.06 -5.63 11.68
C HIS A 227 -23.63 -6.56 10.53
N GLU A 228 -24.43 -6.61 9.46
CA GLU A 228 -24.15 -7.50 8.33
C GLU A 228 -22.89 -7.07 7.55
N PHE A 229 -22.60 -5.78 7.50
CA PHE A 229 -21.32 -5.31 6.95
C PHE A 229 -20.12 -5.65 7.84
N GLY A 230 -20.31 -5.90 9.14
CA GLY A 230 -19.26 -6.47 9.98
C GLY A 230 -18.88 -7.89 9.52
N HIS A 231 -19.87 -8.73 9.19
CA HIS A 231 -19.61 -10.02 8.55
C HIS A 231 -18.97 -9.89 7.17
N LEU A 232 -19.43 -8.93 6.37
CA LEU A 232 -18.80 -8.57 5.09
C LEU A 232 -17.31 -8.25 5.29
N LEU A 233 -16.93 -7.59 6.38
CA LEU A 233 -15.53 -7.31 6.75
C LEU A 233 -14.80 -8.48 7.41
N ALA A 234 -15.36 -9.68 7.37
CA ALA A 234 -14.86 -10.89 7.97
C ALA A 234 -14.81 -10.90 9.50
N PHE A 235 -15.73 -10.21 10.17
CA PHE A 235 -15.91 -10.30 11.61
C PHE A 235 -17.02 -11.28 11.95
N ALA A 236 -16.69 -12.27 12.76
CA ALA A 236 -17.66 -13.21 13.32
C ALA A 236 -18.40 -12.57 14.50
N HIS A 237 -19.46 -13.23 14.94
CA HIS A 237 -20.20 -12.79 16.11
C HIS A 237 -19.33 -12.80 17.37
N GLU A 238 -19.45 -11.75 18.18
CA GLU A 238 -18.68 -11.61 19.42
C GLU A 238 -19.13 -12.61 20.50
N GLN A 239 -20.41 -13.04 20.46
CA GLN A 239 -20.92 -14.10 21.34
C GLN A 239 -20.43 -15.51 20.99
N ASP A 240 -19.87 -15.70 19.79
CA ASP A 240 -19.36 -17.00 19.32
C ASP A 240 -17.93 -17.28 19.83
N ARG A 241 -17.34 -16.33 20.55
CA ARG A 241 -16.00 -16.45 21.10
C ARG A 241 -15.93 -17.51 22.21
N PRO A 242 -14.79 -18.19 22.35
CA PRO A 242 -14.60 -19.16 23.43
C PRO A 242 -14.68 -18.51 24.83
N ASP A 243 -14.21 -17.27 24.96
CA ASP A 243 -14.17 -16.50 26.21
C ASP A 243 -15.46 -15.69 26.49
N THR A 244 -16.50 -15.83 25.67
CA THR A 244 -17.81 -15.20 25.92
C THR A 244 -18.37 -15.64 27.29
N PRO A 245 -18.83 -14.69 28.14
CA PRO A 245 -19.40 -15.00 29.44
C PRO A 245 -20.59 -15.96 29.38
N GLU A 246 -20.71 -16.82 30.39
CA GLU A 246 -21.74 -17.85 30.43
C GLU A 246 -23.17 -17.29 30.48
N TRP A 247 -23.37 -16.13 31.12
CA TRP A 247 -24.69 -15.48 31.14
C TRP A 247 -25.16 -15.11 29.72
N CYS A 248 -24.24 -14.68 28.86
CA CYS A 248 -24.50 -14.27 27.48
C CYS A 248 -24.85 -15.49 26.61
N LYS A 249 -24.07 -16.58 26.73
CA LYS A 249 -24.38 -17.87 26.09
C LYS A 249 -25.75 -18.44 26.49
N ASN A 250 -26.25 -18.04 27.66
CA ASN A 250 -27.53 -18.51 28.17
C ASN A 250 -28.75 -17.73 27.70
N LEU A 251 -28.57 -16.59 27.04
CA LEU A 251 -29.67 -15.79 26.50
C LEU A 251 -30.44 -16.57 25.40
N PRO A 252 -31.79 -16.48 25.36
CA PRO A 252 -32.59 -17.21 24.37
C PRO A 252 -32.22 -16.89 22.92
N ASP A 253 -31.92 -15.63 22.61
CA ASP A 253 -31.59 -15.18 21.25
C ASP A 253 -30.23 -15.74 20.81
N VAL A 254 -29.27 -15.86 21.73
CA VAL A 254 -27.95 -16.45 21.47
C VAL A 254 -28.04 -17.96 21.27
N LYS A 255 -28.81 -18.67 22.10
CA LYS A 255 -28.96 -20.13 22.02
C LYS A 255 -29.61 -20.62 20.73
N GLN A 256 -30.46 -19.78 20.14
CA GLN A 256 -31.18 -20.11 18.91
C GLN A 256 -30.34 -19.85 17.66
N GLU A 257 -29.29 -19.04 17.76
CA GLU A 257 -28.44 -18.71 16.63
C GLU A 257 -27.37 -19.78 16.40
N PRO A 258 -27.30 -20.34 15.18
CA PRO A 258 -26.21 -21.24 14.83
C PRO A 258 -24.91 -20.46 14.68
N LYS A 259 -23.82 -21.00 15.23
CA LYS A 259 -22.46 -20.49 14.98
C LYS A 259 -22.18 -20.50 13.47
N ARG A 260 -21.84 -19.34 12.90
CA ARG A 260 -21.69 -19.17 11.44
C ARG A 260 -20.25 -19.31 10.94
N SER A 261 -19.26 -18.97 11.76
CA SER A 261 -17.84 -19.03 11.39
C SER A 261 -16.95 -19.08 12.63
N ASP A 262 -15.81 -19.75 12.51
CA ASP A 262 -14.76 -19.72 13.52
C ASP A 262 -13.83 -18.53 13.27
N GLY A 263 -13.69 -17.67 14.27
CA GLY A 263 -12.73 -16.56 14.29
C GLY A 263 -11.52 -16.84 15.18
N VAL A 264 -10.61 -15.87 15.22
CA VAL A 264 -9.48 -15.82 16.16
C VAL A 264 -9.75 -14.77 17.22
N VAL A 265 -9.47 -15.06 18.49
CA VAL A 265 -9.63 -14.09 19.57
C VAL A 265 -8.65 -12.92 19.38
N PHE A 266 -9.20 -11.71 19.28
CA PHE A 266 -8.43 -10.46 19.24
C PHE A 266 -8.83 -9.63 20.46
N GLY A 267 -7.90 -9.29 21.36
CA GLY A 267 -8.19 -8.50 22.56
C GLY A 267 -9.27 -9.10 23.50
N PRO A 268 -9.72 -8.35 24.53
CA PRO A 268 -10.78 -8.77 25.44
C PRO A 268 -12.17 -8.87 24.77
N TRP A 269 -13.11 -9.55 25.42
CA TRP A 269 -14.50 -9.64 24.95
C TRP A 269 -15.23 -8.29 25.06
N ASP A 270 -15.94 -7.91 24.00
CA ASP A 270 -16.64 -6.61 23.92
C ASP A 270 -18.17 -6.77 24.02
N LEU A 271 -18.72 -6.40 25.18
CA LEU A 271 -20.17 -6.39 25.41
C LEU A 271 -20.92 -5.49 24.42
N HIS A 272 -20.32 -4.36 24.05
CA HIS A 272 -20.99 -3.31 23.29
C HIS A 272 -20.75 -3.41 21.78
N SER A 273 -20.06 -4.45 21.32
CA SER A 273 -19.84 -4.68 19.90
C SER A 273 -21.18 -4.77 19.16
N VAL A 274 -21.24 -4.17 17.96
CA VAL A 274 -22.37 -4.35 17.03
C VAL A 274 -22.51 -5.80 16.59
N MET A 275 -21.44 -6.60 16.71
CA MET A 275 -21.41 -8.03 16.39
C MET A 275 -21.86 -8.92 17.56
N ASN A 276 -22.32 -8.34 18.67
CA ASN A 276 -22.68 -9.07 19.89
C ASN A 276 -24.19 -9.08 20.16
N TYR A 277 -24.79 -10.27 20.20
CA TYR A 277 -26.22 -10.41 20.49
C TYR A 277 -26.54 -10.23 21.99
N CYS A 278 -25.51 -10.19 22.83
CA CYS A 278 -25.62 -9.90 24.26
C CYS A 278 -25.52 -8.42 24.59
N ASN A 279 -25.31 -7.57 23.58
CA ASN A 279 -25.32 -6.13 23.76
C ASN A 279 -26.69 -5.69 24.31
N THR A 280 -26.67 -4.88 25.37
CA THR A 280 -27.89 -4.34 25.98
C THR A 280 -28.66 -3.48 24.99
N ASP A 281 -27.94 -2.81 24.08
CA ASP A 281 -28.52 -2.12 22.94
C ASP A 281 -28.47 -3.05 21.73
N TRP A 282 -29.60 -3.26 21.05
CA TRP A 282 -29.70 -4.23 19.96
C TRP A 282 -28.68 -3.94 18.85
N MET A 283 -27.64 -4.79 18.78
CA MET A 283 -26.48 -4.62 17.90
C MET A 283 -25.86 -3.22 18.01
N GLY A 284 -25.82 -2.64 19.21
CA GLY A 284 -25.32 -1.29 19.48
C GLY A 284 -26.13 -0.18 18.78
N LEU A 285 -27.34 -0.47 18.30
CA LEU A 285 -28.14 0.41 17.44
C LEU A 285 -27.36 0.89 16.20
N GLY A 286 -26.46 0.05 15.69
CA GLY A 286 -25.58 0.37 14.57
C GLY A 286 -24.44 1.33 14.90
N VAL A 287 -24.18 1.63 16.17
CA VAL A 287 -23.04 2.45 16.60
C VAL A 287 -21.89 1.52 16.96
N LEU A 288 -20.76 1.68 16.28
CA LEU A 288 -19.55 0.90 16.56
C LEU A 288 -19.04 1.16 17.97
N SER A 289 -18.73 0.10 18.70
CA SER A 289 -18.02 0.20 19.96
C SER A 289 -16.55 0.59 19.74
N PRO A 290 -15.84 1.02 20.80
CA PRO A 290 -14.39 1.15 20.75
C PRO A 290 -13.65 -0.16 20.36
N GLY A 291 -14.22 -1.34 20.66
CA GLY A 291 -13.67 -2.63 20.22
C GLY A 291 -13.86 -2.87 18.73
N ASP A 292 -15.05 -2.59 18.19
CA ASP A 292 -15.34 -2.67 16.75
C ASP A 292 -14.39 -1.75 15.96
N VAL A 293 -14.19 -0.52 16.43
CA VAL A 293 -13.27 0.46 15.81
C VAL A 293 -11.83 -0.05 15.85
N ASN A 294 -11.35 -0.53 17.00
CA ASN A 294 -9.99 -1.07 17.09
C ASN A 294 -9.80 -2.30 16.20
N LEU A 295 -10.80 -3.18 16.13
CA LEU A 295 -10.75 -4.37 15.29
C LEU A 295 -10.65 -3.99 13.80
N VAL A 296 -11.53 -3.12 13.32
CA VAL A 296 -11.50 -2.70 11.90
C VAL A 296 -10.20 -1.97 11.58
N GLN A 297 -9.67 -1.14 12.48
CA GLN A 297 -8.40 -0.45 12.27
C GLN A 297 -7.20 -1.39 12.28
N ALA A 298 -7.23 -2.45 13.09
CA ALA A 298 -6.15 -3.45 13.13
C ALA A 298 -6.03 -4.23 11.82
N TYR A 299 -7.15 -4.54 11.16
CA TYR A 299 -7.15 -5.34 9.94
C TYR A 299 -7.19 -4.53 8.64
N TYR A 300 -7.79 -3.33 8.69
CA TYR A 300 -8.03 -2.46 7.54
C TYR A 300 -7.44 -1.06 7.68
N GLY A 301 -6.63 -0.76 8.70
CA GLY A 301 -5.97 0.54 8.84
C GLY A 301 -6.86 1.64 9.39
N LYS A 302 -6.23 2.73 9.83
CA LYS A 302 -6.89 3.89 10.44
C LYS A 302 -7.37 4.89 9.36
N PRO A 303 -8.44 5.65 9.63
CA PRO A 303 -8.82 6.76 8.76
C PRO A 303 -7.67 7.74 8.57
N GLY A 304 -7.51 8.25 7.34
CA GLY A 304 -6.49 9.24 7.01
C GLY A 304 -5.10 8.67 6.73
N SER A 305 -5.00 7.36 6.43
CA SER A 305 -3.81 6.78 5.83
C SER A 305 -3.39 7.57 4.59
N LYS A 306 -2.09 7.74 4.37
CA LYS A 306 -1.52 8.62 3.33
C LYS A 306 -0.65 7.83 2.36
N VAL A 307 -0.58 8.28 1.12
CA VAL A 307 0.41 7.81 0.13
C VAL A 307 1.48 8.87 0.01
N TYR A 308 2.73 8.45 0.27
CA TYR A 308 3.91 9.24 0.00
C TYR A 308 4.48 8.81 -1.34
N SER A 309 4.54 9.71 -2.31
CA SER A 309 5.07 9.42 -3.65
C SER A 309 6.17 10.39 -4.02
N VAL A 310 7.26 9.90 -4.63
CA VAL A 310 8.30 10.79 -5.16
C VAL A 310 7.79 11.36 -6.49
N PHE A 311 7.61 12.68 -6.51
CA PHE A 311 7.16 13.45 -7.67
C PHE A 311 8.32 13.84 -8.59
N THR A 312 9.50 14.16 -8.04
CA THR A 312 10.74 14.28 -8.81
C THR A 312 11.81 13.48 -8.08
N ALA A 313 12.52 12.62 -8.80
CA ALA A 313 13.59 11.84 -8.21
C ALA A 313 14.90 12.63 -8.10
N ASN A 314 15.02 13.77 -8.78
CA ASN A 314 16.23 14.58 -8.91
C ASN A 314 15.94 16.08 -9.03
N ASP A 315 16.92 16.89 -8.61
CA ASP A 315 17.10 18.34 -8.87
C ASP A 315 15.85 19.25 -8.82
N PRO A 316 15.30 19.52 -7.61
CA PRO A 316 15.50 18.80 -6.36
C PRO A 316 14.53 17.61 -6.25
N PRO A 317 14.85 16.59 -5.45
CA PRO A 317 13.88 15.56 -5.11
C PRO A 317 12.66 16.13 -4.39
N ILE A 318 11.47 15.79 -4.89
CA ILE A 318 10.20 16.23 -4.35
C ILE A 318 9.35 15.01 -3.98
N VAL A 319 8.76 15.03 -2.78
CA VAL A 319 7.79 14.06 -2.31
C VAL A 319 6.41 14.71 -2.20
N VAL A 320 5.38 14.00 -2.62
CA VAL A 320 3.97 14.37 -2.50
C VAL A 320 3.31 13.49 -1.45
N VAL A 321 2.38 14.08 -0.70
CA VAL A 321 1.55 13.37 0.27
C VAL A 321 0.09 13.45 -0.13
N GLN A 322 -0.55 12.31 -0.32
CA GLN A 322 -1.95 12.19 -0.72
C GLN A 322 -2.73 11.39 0.32
N ASP A 323 -4.02 11.67 0.45
CA ASP A 323 -4.93 10.80 1.19
C ASP A 323 -5.10 9.48 0.42
N SER A 324 -4.91 8.34 1.08
CA SER A 324 -4.86 7.04 0.39
C SER A 324 -6.23 6.54 -0.12
N LYS A 325 -7.31 7.16 0.35
CA LYS A 325 -8.69 6.85 0.03
C LYS A 325 -9.23 7.69 -1.13
N THR A 326 -9.00 9.00 -1.07
CA THR A 326 -9.47 9.98 -2.06
C THR A 326 -8.42 10.30 -3.13
N PHE A 327 -7.13 10.08 -2.83
CA PHE A 327 -5.98 10.54 -3.61
C PHE A 327 -5.87 12.07 -3.73
N ASP A 328 -6.66 12.81 -2.97
CA ASP A 328 -6.51 14.25 -2.86
C ASP A 328 -5.17 14.60 -2.19
N TYR A 329 -4.57 15.72 -2.59
CA TYR A 329 -3.35 16.22 -1.94
C TYR A 329 -3.66 16.53 -0.47
N ALA A 330 -3.05 15.76 0.43
CA ALA A 330 -3.18 15.97 1.86
C ALA A 330 -2.35 17.18 2.33
N ALA A 331 -1.30 17.52 1.58
CA ALA A 331 -0.42 18.64 1.84
C ALA A 331 0.31 19.09 0.55
N ASP A 332 1.03 20.22 0.64
CA ASP A 332 1.96 20.65 -0.41
C ASP A 332 3.13 19.66 -0.59
N TYR A 333 4.05 19.99 -1.50
CA TYR A 333 5.21 19.19 -1.85
C TYR A 333 6.33 19.31 -0.79
N LEU A 334 6.92 18.17 -0.37
CA LEU A 334 8.13 18.11 0.43
C LEU A 334 9.36 18.15 -0.49
N THR A 335 10.10 19.26 -0.49
CA THR A 335 11.42 19.32 -1.14
C THR A 335 12.49 18.84 -0.17
N VAL A 336 13.32 17.86 -0.58
CA VAL A 336 14.43 17.42 0.27
C VAL A 336 15.55 18.48 0.22
N PRO A 337 15.91 19.13 1.33
CA PRO A 337 16.89 20.21 1.32
C PRO A 337 18.29 19.66 1.02
N ASN A 338 19.15 20.52 0.43
CA ASN A 338 20.56 20.22 0.14
C ASN A 338 20.78 18.95 -0.72
N ALA A 339 19.82 18.66 -1.60
CA ALA A 339 19.81 17.48 -2.45
C ALA A 339 20.13 17.77 -3.92
N ASP A 340 20.70 18.94 -4.23
CA ASP A 340 21.15 19.27 -5.58
C ASP A 340 22.24 18.30 -6.05
N GLY A 341 22.05 17.71 -7.22
CA GLY A 341 22.92 16.67 -7.79
C GLY A 341 22.70 15.27 -7.21
N PHE A 342 21.70 15.08 -6.35
CA PHE A 342 21.33 13.78 -5.81
C PHE A 342 20.07 13.20 -6.50
N VAL A 343 19.96 11.88 -6.48
CA VAL A 343 18.78 11.13 -6.94
C VAL A 343 18.25 10.26 -5.81
N VAL A 344 16.93 10.22 -5.63
CA VAL A 344 16.30 9.22 -4.78
C VAL A 344 16.62 7.83 -5.33
N ARG A 345 17.11 6.93 -4.48
CA ARG A 345 17.41 5.55 -4.86
C ARG A 345 16.53 4.52 -4.15
N HIS A 346 16.27 4.76 -2.87
CA HIS A 346 15.40 3.92 -2.05
C HIS A 346 14.39 4.82 -1.34
N PHE A 347 13.15 4.34 -1.23
CA PHE A 347 12.04 5.02 -0.58
C PHE A 347 11.09 3.94 -0.02
N ALA A 348 11.02 3.79 1.30
CA ALA A 348 10.31 2.69 1.95
C ALA A 348 9.70 3.13 3.29
N ALA A 349 8.48 2.68 3.61
CA ALA A 349 7.90 2.89 4.95
C ALA A 349 8.39 1.83 5.91
N THR A 350 8.55 2.25 7.16
CA THR A 350 8.68 1.32 8.27
C THR A 350 7.42 0.46 8.41
N PRO A 351 7.54 -0.80 8.87
CA PRO A 351 6.37 -1.66 9.09
C PRO A 351 5.29 -1.07 10.00
N ASP A 352 5.65 -0.24 10.97
CA ASP A 352 4.73 0.49 11.85
C ASP A 352 4.10 1.73 11.18
N GLY A 353 4.48 2.04 9.94
CA GLY A 353 4.07 3.22 9.20
C GLY A 353 4.72 4.53 9.66
N ASN A 354 5.25 4.63 10.87
CA ASN A 354 5.58 5.89 11.52
C ASN A 354 6.67 6.73 10.80
N LYS A 355 7.39 6.12 9.85
CA LYS A 355 8.43 6.78 9.06
C LYS A 355 8.43 6.30 7.61
N VAL A 356 8.76 7.21 6.69
CA VAL A 356 9.18 6.87 5.32
C VAL A 356 10.66 7.15 5.18
N ALA A 357 11.48 6.11 5.17
CA ALA A 357 12.92 6.19 5.00
C ALA A 357 13.29 6.36 3.53
N TYR A 358 14.31 7.16 3.26
CA TYR A 358 14.81 7.38 1.91
C TYR A 358 16.33 7.44 1.86
N THR A 359 16.88 7.10 0.70
CA THR A 359 18.28 7.38 0.38
C THR A 359 18.37 8.20 -0.89
N LEU A 360 19.28 9.18 -0.88
CA LEU A 360 19.64 10.00 -2.02
C LEU A 360 21.09 9.70 -2.40
N VAL A 361 21.39 9.39 -3.66
CA VAL A 361 22.75 9.13 -4.13
C VAL A 361 23.23 10.26 -5.03
N ASN A 362 24.43 10.77 -4.75
CA ASN A 362 25.06 11.83 -5.52
C ASN A 362 25.52 11.29 -6.89
N ARG A 363 25.12 11.95 -7.99
CA ARG A 363 25.46 11.50 -9.35
C ARG A 363 26.95 11.61 -9.69
N ARG A 364 27.72 12.43 -8.97
CA ARG A 364 29.12 12.74 -9.30
C ARG A 364 30.11 11.90 -8.50
N ASP A 365 29.88 11.75 -7.19
CA ASP A 365 30.82 11.08 -6.29
C ASP A 365 30.26 9.83 -5.62
N HIS A 366 29.01 9.47 -5.93
CA HIS A 366 28.30 8.31 -5.38
C HIS A 366 28.11 8.32 -3.86
N SER A 367 28.40 9.44 -3.17
CA SER A 367 28.05 9.59 -1.76
C SER A 367 26.54 9.54 -1.56
N THR A 368 26.09 9.12 -0.37
CA THR A 368 24.66 8.93 -0.07
C THR A 368 24.19 9.84 1.05
N MET A 369 22.94 10.28 1.00
CA MET A 369 22.24 10.81 2.16
C MET A 369 21.12 9.85 2.56
N LEU A 370 21.09 9.47 3.84
CA LEU A 370 20.01 8.70 4.45
C LEU A 370 19.14 9.65 5.27
N GLY A 371 17.83 9.56 5.15
CA GLY A 371 16.90 10.34 5.95
C GLY A 371 15.55 9.65 6.08
N TYR A 372 14.62 10.30 6.80
CA TYR A 372 13.24 9.85 6.84
C TYR A 372 12.26 11.02 6.96
N ILE A 373 11.02 10.76 6.54
CA ILE A 373 9.84 11.59 6.78
C ILE A 373 9.12 10.99 7.99
N ASP A 374 8.85 11.80 9.01
CA ASP A 374 7.96 11.43 10.10
C ASP A 374 6.51 11.61 9.65
N THR A 375 5.74 10.52 9.68
CA THR A 375 4.42 10.48 9.04
C THR A 375 3.28 10.99 9.91
N HIS A 376 3.52 11.23 11.19
CA HIS A 376 2.56 11.88 12.08
C HIS A 376 2.57 13.39 11.87
N SER A 377 3.77 13.94 11.71
CA SER A 377 4.00 15.37 11.54
C SER A 377 4.08 15.79 10.06
N ASP A 378 4.19 14.82 9.15
CA ASP A 378 4.49 14.98 7.73
C ASP A 378 5.75 15.85 7.50
N THR A 379 6.79 15.63 8.32
CA THR A 379 8.01 16.46 8.28
C THR A 379 9.27 15.65 7.99
N LEU A 380 10.22 16.29 7.30
CA LEU A 380 11.57 15.78 7.20
C LEU A 380 12.29 16.13 8.51
N THR A 381 12.62 15.12 9.32
CA THR A 381 13.10 15.34 10.70
C THR A 381 14.60 15.17 10.85
N LEU A 382 15.20 14.21 10.13
CA LEU A 382 16.61 13.88 10.30
C LEU A 382 17.23 13.40 8.98
N GLN A 383 18.48 13.79 8.76
CA GLN A 383 19.27 13.40 7.60
C GLN A 383 20.73 13.17 7.99
N LYS A 384 21.37 12.20 7.35
CA LYS A 384 22.76 11.81 7.56
C LYS A 384 23.47 11.63 6.23
N SER A 385 24.55 12.36 6.01
CA SER A 385 25.48 12.10 4.91
C SER A 385 26.33 10.86 5.21
N ILE A 386 26.50 10.04 4.18
CA ILE A 386 27.24 8.78 4.15
C ILE A 386 28.25 8.91 3.00
N THR A 387 29.51 8.62 3.28
CA THR A 387 30.59 8.76 2.30
C THR A 387 30.54 7.71 1.19
N GLU A 388 29.97 6.55 1.50
CA GLU A 388 29.83 5.42 0.61
C GLU A 388 28.53 5.48 -0.20
N GLU A 389 28.51 4.73 -1.30
CA GLU A 389 27.30 4.50 -2.07
C GLU A 389 26.43 3.47 -1.35
N VAL A 390 25.17 3.80 -1.07
CA VAL A 390 24.18 2.81 -0.64
C VAL A 390 23.57 2.16 -1.88
N VAL A 391 23.78 0.85 -2.02
CA VAL A 391 23.34 0.08 -3.19
C VAL A 391 22.01 -0.65 -2.96
N ASP A 392 21.67 -0.94 -1.70
CA ASP A 392 20.38 -1.49 -1.30
C ASP A 392 20.03 -1.03 0.14
N MET A 393 18.73 -0.94 0.44
CA MET A 393 18.21 -0.62 1.77
C MET A 393 16.98 -1.46 2.08
N GLN A 394 16.93 -2.02 3.30
CA GLN A 394 15.73 -2.64 3.86
C GLN A 394 15.51 -2.17 5.30
N LEU A 395 14.26 -2.21 5.76
CA LEU A 395 13.87 -1.81 7.10
C LEU A 395 13.61 -3.04 7.97
N SER A 396 13.97 -2.97 9.25
CA SER A 396 13.69 -4.04 10.20
C SER A 396 12.19 -4.20 10.46
N GLY A 397 11.75 -5.43 10.73
CA GLY A 397 10.35 -5.74 11.06
C GLY A 397 9.82 -4.95 12.27
N ASP A 398 10.70 -4.54 13.20
CA ASP A 398 10.37 -3.75 14.38
C ASP A 398 10.41 -2.23 14.15
N SER A 399 10.67 -1.78 12.92
CA SER A 399 10.72 -0.37 12.50
C SER A 399 11.85 0.47 13.10
N LYS A 400 12.79 -0.13 13.84
CA LYS A 400 13.85 0.62 14.55
C LYS A 400 15.15 0.75 13.79
N THR A 401 15.37 -0.07 12.76
CA THR A 401 16.66 -0.18 12.09
C THR A 401 16.50 -0.11 10.57
N ALA A 402 17.35 0.68 9.91
CA ALA A 402 17.59 0.59 8.48
C ALA A 402 18.87 -0.19 8.22
N TYR A 403 18.76 -1.31 7.53
CA TYR A 403 19.88 -2.09 7.03
C TYR A 403 20.23 -1.58 5.63
N VAL A 404 21.49 -1.23 5.41
CA VAL A 404 21.97 -0.77 4.10
C VAL A 404 23.15 -1.61 3.64
N ILE A 405 23.18 -1.92 2.35
CA ILE A 405 24.40 -2.38 1.70
C ILE A 405 25.14 -1.14 1.23
N TRP A 406 26.37 -0.98 1.69
CA TRP A 406 27.26 0.09 1.26
C TRP A 406 28.35 -0.44 0.35
N GLN A 407 28.80 0.41 -0.58
CA GLN A 407 29.90 0.15 -1.49
C GLN A 407 30.87 1.33 -1.50
N GLN A 408 32.17 1.03 -1.37
CA GLN A 408 33.25 2.00 -1.50
C GLN A 408 34.38 1.38 -2.33
N GLY A 409 34.54 1.85 -3.56
CA GLY A 409 35.43 1.19 -4.53
C GLY A 409 35.00 -0.27 -4.77
N GLY A 410 35.92 -1.21 -4.57
CA GLY A 410 35.65 -2.65 -4.68
C GLY A 410 35.15 -3.32 -3.38
N THR A 411 35.10 -2.60 -2.27
CA THR A 411 34.68 -3.13 -0.97
C THR A 411 33.19 -2.90 -0.77
N THR A 412 32.50 -3.93 -0.28
CA THR A 412 31.08 -3.87 0.05
C THR A 412 30.85 -4.38 1.48
N GLY A 413 29.77 -3.92 2.10
CA GLY A 413 29.36 -4.44 3.39
C GLY A 413 27.91 -4.10 3.73
N LEU A 414 27.49 -4.59 4.89
CA LEU A 414 26.19 -4.38 5.48
C LEU A 414 26.35 -3.47 6.71
N ARG A 415 25.47 -2.49 6.85
CA ARG A 415 25.49 -1.56 7.98
C ARG A 415 24.08 -1.33 8.50
N ALA A 416 23.94 -1.31 9.82
CA ALA A 416 22.69 -0.99 10.48
C ALA A 416 22.70 0.45 10.99
N TYR A 417 21.65 1.20 10.67
CA TYR A 417 21.40 2.54 11.17
C TYR A 417 20.20 2.53 12.12
N ASN A 418 20.35 3.12 13.30
CA ASN A 418 19.24 3.32 14.21
C ASN A 418 18.32 4.42 13.67
N MET A 419 17.04 4.14 13.46
CA MET A 419 16.12 5.05 12.78
C MET A 419 15.71 6.28 13.60
N SER A 420 15.89 6.29 14.91
CA SER A 420 15.61 7.50 15.72
C SER A 420 16.79 8.48 15.73
N THR A 421 18.02 8.01 15.49
CA THR A 421 19.24 8.83 15.58
C THR A 421 20.05 8.92 14.29
N LEU A 422 19.77 8.06 13.31
CA LEU A 422 20.58 7.80 12.11
C LEU A 422 22.08 7.56 12.40
N ASN A 423 22.40 7.09 13.61
CA ASN A 423 23.74 6.65 13.96
C ASN A 423 23.94 5.18 13.56
N VAL A 424 25.17 4.84 13.23
CA VAL A 424 25.57 3.47 12.92
C VAL A 424 25.47 2.63 14.19
N ALA A 425 24.61 1.63 14.20
CA ALA A 425 24.50 0.65 15.28
C ALA A 425 25.62 -0.39 15.19
N TRP A 426 25.88 -0.89 13.98
CA TRP A 426 26.98 -1.81 13.68
C TRP A 426 27.29 -1.82 12.18
N ASN A 427 28.46 -2.37 11.83
CA ASN A 427 28.96 -2.44 10.46
C ASN A 427 29.72 -3.76 10.25
N LEU A 428 29.40 -4.46 9.17
CA LEU A 428 29.97 -5.75 8.79
C LEU A 428 30.43 -5.70 7.33
N VAL A 429 31.69 -6.05 7.06
CA VAL A 429 32.19 -6.18 5.69
C VAL A 429 31.71 -7.50 5.11
N ILE A 430 31.04 -7.45 3.96
CA ILE A 430 30.52 -8.62 3.24
C ILE A 430 30.93 -8.46 1.77
N PRO A 431 32.05 -9.08 1.35
CA PRO A 431 32.53 -8.96 -0.01
C PRO A 431 31.50 -9.43 -1.04
N GLY A 432 31.27 -8.61 -2.06
CA GLY A 432 30.31 -8.88 -3.12
C GLY A 432 28.85 -8.64 -2.74
N ALA A 433 28.52 -8.09 -1.57
CA ALA A 433 27.13 -7.80 -1.20
C ALA A 433 26.48 -6.83 -2.22
N LYS A 434 25.29 -7.20 -2.74
CA LYS A 434 24.57 -6.41 -3.75
C LYS A 434 23.10 -6.16 -3.42
N ARG A 435 22.41 -7.13 -2.83
CA ARG A 435 21.00 -7.02 -2.43
C ARG A 435 20.73 -7.75 -1.13
N MET A 436 19.67 -7.40 -0.42
CA MET A 436 19.21 -8.15 0.75
C MET A 436 17.70 -8.35 0.74
N ALA A 437 17.26 -9.47 1.29
CA ALA A 437 15.84 -9.72 1.52
C ALA A 437 15.32 -8.83 2.64
N ALA A 438 14.12 -8.27 2.46
CA ALA A 438 13.45 -7.53 3.53
C ALA A 438 13.11 -8.49 4.71
N PRO A 439 13.49 -8.16 5.95
CA PRO A 439 13.01 -8.86 7.13
C PRO A 439 11.48 -8.83 7.19
N ARG A 440 10.85 -9.94 7.60
CA ARG A 440 9.38 -10.02 7.68
C ARG A 440 8.88 -9.94 9.12
N ASN A 441 9.69 -10.38 10.09
CA ASN A 441 9.32 -10.38 11.49
C ASN A 441 10.12 -9.36 12.32
N ALA A 442 9.46 -8.71 13.28
CA ALA A 442 10.09 -7.86 14.28
C ALA A 442 11.12 -8.59 15.16
N THR A 443 10.99 -9.90 15.30
CA THR A 443 11.94 -10.74 16.06
C THR A 443 12.98 -11.43 15.17
N SER A 444 13.00 -11.13 13.86
CA SER A 444 13.96 -11.77 12.96
C SER A 444 15.39 -11.50 13.40
N GLN A 445 16.17 -12.57 13.52
CA GLN A 445 17.58 -12.50 13.93
C GLN A 445 18.53 -12.72 12.77
N ARG A 446 18.00 -12.84 11.55
CA ARG A 446 18.77 -13.21 10.36
C ARG A 446 18.47 -12.26 9.21
N LEU A 447 19.54 -11.85 8.54
CA LEU A 447 19.47 -11.16 7.24
C LEU A 447 20.05 -12.05 6.16
N TYR A 448 19.43 -12.02 4.98
CA TYR A 448 19.85 -12.78 3.82
C TYR A 448 20.36 -11.82 2.76
N VAL A 449 21.66 -11.90 2.46
CA VAL A 449 22.37 -10.96 1.58
C VAL A 449 22.85 -11.69 0.33
N VAL A 450 22.38 -11.25 -0.83
CA VAL A 450 22.85 -11.73 -2.14
C VAL A 450 24.25 -11.18 -2.38
N LYS A 451 25.20 -12.09 -2.59
CA LYS A 451 26.58 -11.82 -2.95
C LYS A 451 26.78 -12.11 -4.44
N ASN A 452 27.32 -11.13 -5.16
CA ASN A 452 27.71 -11.23 -6.56
C ASN A 452 28.97 -10.37 -6.79
N ALA A 453 30.04 -11.01 -7.30
CA ALA A 453 31.33 -10.36 -7.57
C ALA A 453 31.43 -9.80 -9.01
N GLY A 454 30.39 -9.97 -9.84
CA GLY A 454 30.31 -9.49 -11.22
C GLY A 454 29.94 -10.59 -12.21
N ALA A 455 30.00 -10.24 -13.50
CA ALA A 455 29.68 -11.14 -14.61
C ALA A 455 30.45 -12.47 -14.54
N GLY A 456 29.71 -13.58 -14.66
CA GLY A 456 30.26 -14.94 -14.63
C GLY A 456 30.73 -15.43 -13.26
N SER A 457 30.58 -14.64 -12.20
CA SER A 457 30.90 -15.07 -10.84
C SER A 457 29.80 -15.96 -10.24
N LEU A 458 30.20 -16.87 -9.35
CA LEU A 458 29.24 -17.61 -8.53
C LEU A 458 28.53 -16.64 -7.58
N GLN A 459 27.20 -16.69 -7.57
CA GLN A 459 26.40 -15.95 -6.59
C GLN A 459 26.13 -16.82 -5.35
N SER A 460 25.96 -16.17 -4.20
CA SER A 460 25.62 -16.85 -2.95
C SER A 460 24.68 -16.01 -2.08
N ILE A 461 24.01 -16.64 -1.11
CA ILE A 461 23.30 -15.96 -0.02
C ILE A 461 24.15 -16.04 1.23
N ALA A 462 24.67 -14.91 1.70
CA ALA A 462 25.19 -14.82 3.07
C ALA A 462 24.04 -14.69 4.05
N VAL A 463 24.09 -15.50 5.12
CA VAL A 463 23.18 -15.40 6.26
C VAL A 463 23.93 -14.65 7.36
N VAL A 464 23.41 -13.49 7.73
CA VAL A 464 23.99 -12.63 8.77
C VAL A 464 23.15 -12.72 10.03
N ASP A 465 23.78 -13.01 11.16
CA ASP A 465 23.15 -12.92 12.47
C ASP A 465 23.16 -11.47 12.95
N THR A 466 21.98 -10.91 13.21
CA THR A 466 21.83 -9.49 13.59
C THR A 466 22.17 -9.21 15.05
N ASN A 467 22.34 -10.22 15.89
CA ASN A 467 22.76 -10.07 17.29
C ASN A 467 24.28 -10.23 17.42
N ALA A 468 24.85 -11.21 16.71
CA ALA A 468 26.30 -11.45 16.69
C ALA A 468 27.03 -10.51 15.71
N HIS A 469 26.29 -9.86 14.81
CA HIS A 469 26.82 -8.99 13.75
C HIS A 469 27.86 -9.68 12.87
N SER A 470 27.60 -10.93 12.48
CA SER A 470 28.54 -11.77 11.73
C SER A 470 27.84 -12.62 10.66
N GLU A 471 28.57 -12.95 9.58
CA GLU A 471 28.12 -13.95 8.59
C GLU A 471 28.25 -15.34 9.24
N ILE A 472 27.13 -16.04 9.41
CA ILE A 472 27.06 -17.36 10.06
C ILE A 472 26.93 -18.52 9.06
N ALA A 473 26.50 -18.23 7.84
CA ALA A 473 26.42 -19.20 6.75
C ALA A 473 26.51 -18.52 5.38
N SER A 474 26.84 -19.30 4.35
CA SER A 474 26.80 -18.87 2.94
C SER A 474 26.26 -20.02 2.07
N TYR A 475 25.16 -19.80 1.37
CA TYR A 475 24.55 -20.81 0.48
C TYR A 475 24.85 -20.49 -0.98
N SER A 476 25.39 -21.46 -1.74
CA SER A 476 25.73 -21.25 -3.15
C SER A 476 24.49 -21.32 -4.04
N LEU A 477 24.40 -20.41 -5.01
CA LEU A 477 23.30 -20.33 -5.99
C LEU A 477 23.74 -20.72 -7.42
N GLY A 478 25.02 -21.08 -7.60
CA GLY A 478 25.62 -21.33 -8.90
C GLY A 478 26.05 -20.05 -9.63
N THR A 479 26.42 -20.20 -10.90
CA THR A 479 26.76 -19.06 -11.78
C THR A 479 25.46 -18.50 -12.35
N THR A 480 25.22 -17.23 -12.10
CA THR A 480 24.15 -16.48 -12.74
C THR A 480 24.75 -15.31 -13.50
N HIS A 481 23.93 -14.66 -14.33
CA HIS A 481 24.30 -13.54 -15.19
C HIS A 481 24.91 -12.35 -14.42
N SER A 482 25.33 -11.30 -15.14
CA SER A 482 26.08 -10.18 -14.54
C SER A 482 25.37 -9.44 -13.40
N ARG A 483 24.03 -9.49 -13.36
CA ARG A 483 23.20 -8.82 -12.36
C ARG A 483 22.96 -9.72 -11.15
N ALA A 484 22.96 -9.13 -9.96
CA ALA A 484 22.62 -9.84 -8.73
C ALA A 484 21.14 -10.26 -8.72
N LEU A 485 20.88 -11.50 -8.30
CA LEU A 485 19.51 -12.02 -8.18
C LEU A 485 18.64 -11.11 -7.31
N LEU A 486 17.38 -10.95 -7.74
CA LEU A 486 16.34 -10.38 -6.89
C LEU A 486 16.00 -11.39 -5.80
N VAL A 487 15.65 -10.93 -4.60
CA VAL A 487 15.40 -11.80 -3.46
C VAL A 487 14.25 -11.29 -2.61
N GLY A 488 13.40 -12.19 -2.15
CA GLY A 488 12.34 -11.90 -1.19
C GLY A 488 12.13 -13.06 -0.22
N LEU A 489 11.75 -12.74 1.02
CA LEU A 489 11.58 -13.71 2.11
C LEU A 489 10.09 -13.94 2.37
N THR A 490 9.70 -15.20 2.55
CA THR A 490 8.33 -15.56 2.95
C THR A 490 8.00 -15.03 4.34
N PRO A 491 6.72 -14.72 4.64
CA PRO A 491 6.30 -14.30 5.98
C PRO A 491 6.73 -15.23 7.12
N ASP A 492 6.80 -16.55 6.88
CA ASP A 492 7.28 -17.52 7.87
C ASP A 492 8.81 -17.64 7.97
N GLU A 493 9.53 -16.87 7.15
CA GLU A 493 10.99 -16.81 7.02
C GLU A 493 11.67 -18.15 6.68
N LYS A 494 10.91 -19.13 6.16
CA LYS A 494 11.43 -20.46 5.80
C LYS A 494 11.91 -20.57 4.36
N THR A 495 11.47 -19.67 3.48
CA THR A 495 11.79 -19.74 2.06
C THR A 495 12.19 -18.37 1.53
N LEU A 496 13.30 -18.33 0.79
CA LEU A 496 13.63 -17.20 -0.08
C LEU A 496 13.17 -17.52 -1.50
N TYR A 497 12.46 -16.60 -2.11
CA TYR A 497 12.24 -16.62 -3.56
C TYR A 497 13.27 -15.72 -4.23
N LEU A 498 13.81 -16.22 -5.35
CA LEU A 498 14.88 -15.59 -6.12
C LEU A 498 14.42 -15.45 -7.56
N ALA A 499 14.71 -14.32 -8.20
CA ALA A 499 14.46 -14.15 -9.63
C ALA A 499 15.69 -13.57 -10.35
N ASP A 500 15.94 -14.09 -11.55
CA ASP A 500 16.98 -13.59 -12.43
C ASP A 500 16.52 -12.30 -13.13
N PRO A 501 17.18 -11.16 -12.90
CA PRO A 501 16.84 -9.91 -13.59
C PRO A 501 17.51 -9.79 -14.97
N SER A 502 18.28 -10.80 -15.41
CA SER A 502 19.06 -10.73 -16.65
C SER A 502 18.19 -10.77 -17.91
N THR A 503 18.61 -9.99 -18.91
CA THR A 503 18.20 -10.11 -20.32
C THR A 503 19.36 -10.56 -21.21
N GLU A 504 20.51 -10.90 -20.60
CA GLU A 504 21.73 -11.24 -21.31
C GLU A 504 21.56 -12.54 -22.10
N ASN A 505 22.15 -12.57 -23.29
CA ASN A 505 22.23 -13.77 -24.16
C ASN A 505 20.87 -14.37 -24.56
N GLN A 506 19.76 -13.64 -24.41
CA GLN A 506 18.40 -14.13 -24.68
C GLN A 506 18.05 -15.43 -23.91
N VAL A 507 18.71 -15.68 -22.78
CA VAL A 507 18.35 -16.78 -21.89
C VAL A 507 17.18 -16.31 -21.04
N ALA A 508 16.11 -17.12 -21.00
CA ALA A 508 14.94 -16.75 -20.24
C ALA A 508 15.27 -16.62 -18.74
N PRO A 509 14.86 -15.52 -18.09
CA PRO A 509 15.05 -15.37 -16.66
C PRO A 509 14.34 -16.51 -15.91
N ILE A 510 14.79 -16.82 -14.71
CA ILE A 510 14.22 -17.91 -13.91
C ILE A 510 13.68 -17.37 -12.59
N ILE A 511 12.68 -18.08 -12.04
CA ILE A 511 12.35 -18.02 -10.63
C ILE A 511 12.84 -19.29 -9.92
N ALA A 512 13.37 -19.11 -8.72
CA ALA A 512 13.91 -20.18 -7.89
C ALA A 512 13.48 -20.00 -6.43
N SER A 513 13.58 -21.05 -5.63
CA SER A 513 13.44 -21.00 -4.18
C SER A 513 14.71 -21.47 -3.48
N LEU A 514 14.93 -20.97 -2.27
CA LEU A 514 15.93 -21.45 -1.34
C LEU A 514 15.31 -21.69 0.03
N ASP A 515 15.51 -22.88 0.58
CA ASP A 515 15.12 -23.21 1.96
C ASP A 515 16.12 -22.60 2.94
N THR A 516 15.65 -21.75 3.86
CA THR A 516 16.51 -20.94 4.73
C THR A 516 17.19 -21.73 5.86
N GLN A 517 16.77 -22.97 6.09
CA GLN A 517 17.32 -23.83 7.14
C GLN A 517 18.42 -24.72 6.59
N THR A 518 18.18 -25.31 5.42
CA THR A 518 19.04 -26.30 4.78
C THR A 518 19.97 -25.68 3.73
N GLY A 519 19.64 -24.49 3.20
CA GLY A 519 20.34 -23.88 2.09
C GLY A 519 20.06 -24.54 0.74
N GLN A 520 19.07 -25.45 0.66
CA GLN A 520 18.73 -26.11 -0.59
C GLN A 520 18.13 -25.12 -1.60
N TYR A 521 18.80 -24.97 -2.73
CA TYR A 521 18.41 -24.11 -3.84
C TYR A 521 17.76 -24.93 -4.96
N ASN A 522 16.56 -24.52 -5.38
CA ASN A 522 15.76 -25.20 -6.39
C ASN A 522 15.29 -24.20 -7.45
N VAL A 523 15.69 -24.41 -8.71
CA VAL A 523 15.12 -23.67 -9.85
C VAL A 523 13.70 -24.18 -10.09
N LEU A 524 12.73 -23.28 -10.10
CA LEU A 524 11.31 -23.63 -10.18
C LEU A 524 10.82 -23.59 -11.63
N GLN A 525 10.96 -22.43 -12.29
CA GLN A 525 10.43 -22.22 -13.63
C GLN A 525 11.15 -21.10 -14.38
N SER A 526 11.22 -21.20 -15.71
CA SER A 526 11.61 -20.09 -16.57
C SER A 526 10.46 -19.08 -16.74
N ILE A 527 10.80 -17.81 -16.77
CA ILE A 527 9.91 -16.67 -16.97
C ILE A 527 9.97 -16.31 -18.46
N SER A 528 8.79 -16.25 -19.08
CA SER A 528 8.63 -15.93 -20.50
C SER A 528 8.04 -14.52 -20.66
N PRO A 529 8.45 -13.76 -21.70
CA PRO A 529 9.46 -14.09 -22.72
C PRO A 529 10.91 -13.96 -22.20
N ALA A 530 11.89 -14.38 -23.01
CA ALA A 530 13.27 -14.44 -22.57
C ALA A 530 13.91 -13.06 -22.28
N ASP A 531 13.30 -12.00 -22.77
CA ASP A 531 13.68 -10.60 -22.55
C ASP A 531 12.74 -9.90 -21.54
N ALA A 532 12.12 -10.66 -20.62
CA ALA A 532 11.18 -10.12 -19.64
C ALA A 532 11.75 -9.05 -18.69
N ASP A 533 13.08 -8.83 -18.63
CA ASP A 533 13.75 -7.81 -17.78
C ASP A 533 13.10 -7.63 -16.40
N ILE A 534 13.21 -8.66 -15.56
CA ILE A 534 12.61 -8.63 -14.23
C ILE A 534 13.33 -7.58 -13.38
N HIS A 535 12.59 -6.57 -12.99
CA HIS A 535 13.13 -5.41 -12.31
C HIS A 535 13.03 -5.52 -10.78
N ASP A 536 11.93 -6.12 -10.30
CA ASP A 536 11.62 -6.22 -8.88
C ASP A 536 10.86 -7.51 -8.55
N LEU A 537 10.93 -7.92 -7.28
CA LEU A 537 10.29 -9.12 -6.75
C LEU A 537 9.71 -8.80 -5.37
N HIS A 538 8.44 -9.15 -5.16
CA HIS A 538 7.79 -9.07 -3.86
C HIS A 538 7.10 -10.38 -3.50
N VAL A 539 7.35 -10.89 -2.30
CA VAL A 539 6.69 -12.08 -1.77
C VAL A 539 5.40 -11.67 -1.09
N LEU A 540 4.26 -12.03 -1.69
CA LEU A 540 2.92 -11.68 -1.23
C LEU A 540 2.55 -12.53 0.00
N ASP A 541 2.80 -13.83 -0.09
CA ASP A 541 2.62 -14.81 0.97
C ASP A 541 3.59 -15.99 0.80
N ASN A 542 3.39 -17.08 1.54
CA ASN A 542 4.30 -18.23 1.50
C ASN A 542 4.37 -18.92 0.12
N ASN A 543 3.34 -18.75 -0.72
CA ASN A 543 3.20 -19.45 -2.00
C ASN A 543 3.17 -18.53 -3.22
N ARG A 544 2.95 -17.22 -3.04
CA ARG A 544 2.76 -16.28 -4.16
C ARG A 544 3.83 -15.20 -4.18
N VAL A 545 4.38 -14.97 -5.37
CA VAL A 545 5.43 -13.98 -5.64
C VAL A 545 4.99 -13.09 -6.79
N LEU A 546 5.02 -11.78 -6.57
CA LEU A 546 4.79 -10.76 -7.58
C LEU A 546 6.12 -10.33 -8.20
N LEU A 547 6.18 -10.30 -9.53
CA LEU A 547 7.37 -9.96 -10.33
C LEU A 547 7.09 -8.73 -11.20
N ALA A 548 7.94 -7.72 -11.08
CA ALA A 548 7.87 -6.51 -11.91
C ALA A 548 8.76 -6.70 -13.14
N THR A 549 8.34 -6.11 -14.24
CA THR A 549 9.07 -6.15 -15.51
C THR A 549 9.24 -4.75 -16.06
N ASN A 550 10.42 -4.48 -16.63
CA ASN A 550 10.68 -3.27 -17.42
C ASN A 550 10.33 -3.46 -18.90
N LYS A 551 9.99 -4.68 -19.32
CA LYS A 551 9.64 -4.98 -20.71
C LYS A 551 8.32 -4.28 -21.04
N GLN A 552 8.36 -3.43 -22.08
CA GLN A 552 7.17 -2.74 -22.55
C GLN A 552 6.13 -3.75 -23.08
N GLY A 553 4.84 -3.48 -22.82
CA GLY A 553 3.74 -4.38 -23.19
C GLY A 553 3.59 -5.61 -22.29
N MET A 554 4.46 -5.80 -21.29
CA MET A 554 4.39 -6.91 -20.36
C MET A 554 3.81 -6.48 -19.01
N ALA A 555 2.67 -7.06 -18.63
CA ALA A 555 2.12 -6.87 -17.30
C ALA A 555 2.98 -7.57 -16.23
N PRO A 556 2.98 -7.10 -14.98
CA PRO A 556 3.60 -7.82 -13.87
C PRO A 556 2.99 -9.21 -13.73
N LEU A 557 3.80 -10.14 -13.20
CA LEU A 557 3.42 -11.54 -13.09
C LEU A 557 3.28 -11.94 -11.63
N ILE A 558 2.26 -12.74 -11.33
CA ILE A 558 2.19 -13.51 -10.10
C ILE A 558 2.62 -14.93 -10.42
N TYR A 559 3.70 -15.37 -9.77
CA TYR A 559 4.05 -16.76 -9.68
C TYR A 559 3.34 -17.40 -8.49
N ASP A 560 2.69 -18.52 -8.71
CA ASP A 560 2.05 -19.34 -7.67
C ASP A 560 2.80 -20.67 -7.55
N ALA A 561 3.47 -20.87 -6.41
CA ALA A 561 4.29 -22.05 -6.14
C ALA A 561 3.46 -23.33 -5.97
N GLY A 562 2.20 -23.23 -5.56
CA GLY A 562 1.32 -24.39 -5.38
C GLY A 562 0.87 -24.99 -6.72
N THR A 563 0.69 -24.14 -7.73
CA THR A 563 0.32 -24.55 -9.09
C THR A 563 1.48 -24.57 -10.07
N ASN A 564 2.65 -24.06 -9.68
CA ASN A 564 3.83 -23.86 -10.52
C ASN A 564 3.47 -23.13 -11.83
N SER A 565 2.80 -21.98 -11.69
CA SER A 565 2.29 -21.22 -12.83
C SER A 565 2.46 -19.72 -12.67
N PHE A 566 2.61 -19.02 -13.79
CA PHE A 566 2.57 -17.57 -13.87
C PHE A 566 1.19 -17.10 -14.33
N LYS A 567 0.74 -15.99 -13.75
CA LYS A 567 -0.46 -15.27 -14.18
C LYS A 567 -0.14 -13.79 -14.29
N ALA A 568 -0.51 -13.17 -15.41
CA ALA A 568 -0.43 -11.72 -15.54
C ALA A 568 -1.47 -11.07 -14.60
N ILE A 569 -1.10 -9.93 -14.02
CA ILE A 569 -2.01 -9.19 -13.13
C ILE A 569 -3.12 -8.43 -13.88
N THR A 570 -3.02 -8.33 -15.20
CA THR A 570 -4.02 -7.70 -16.06
C THR A 570 -3.93 -8.33 -17.44
N ASP A 571 -5.04 -8.37 -18.16
CA ASP A 571 -5.17 -9.03 -19.46
C ASP A 571 -4.58 -8.24 -20.64
N GLY A 572 -3.74 -7.25 -20.33
CA GLY A 572 -3.05 -6.41 -21.29
C GLY A 572 -2.65 -5.07 -20.69
N ILE A 573 -1.55 -4.52 -21.18
CA ILE A 573 -1.14 -3.13 -20.99
C ILE A 573 -0.78 -2.56 -22.36
N PRO A 574 -0.84 -1.24 -22.58
CA PRO A 574 -0.40 -0.67 -23.85
C PRO A 574 1.04 -1.08 -24.18
N ASP A 575 1.32 -1.34 -25.46
CA ASP A 575 2.62 -1.88 -25.91
C ASP A 575 3.83 -1.01 -25.56
N ASN A 576 3.61 0.28 -25.28
CA ASN A 576 4.64 1.24 -24.88
C ASN A 576 4.70 1.49 -23.36
N TRP A 577 3.95 0.73 -22.56
CA TRP A 577 3.92 0.83 -21.11
C TRP A 577 4.77 -0.25 -20.46
N SER A 578 5.49 0.11 -19.39
CA SER A 578 5.93 -0.83 -18.36
C SER A 578 5.25 -0.47 -17.05
N LEU A 579 5.06 -1.48 -16.19
CA LEU A 579 4.29 -1.36 -14.95
C LEU A 579 5.17 -1.75 -13.74
N PRO A 580 6.19 -0.96 -13.37
CA PRO A 580 6.80 -1.13 -12.05
C PRO A 580 5.73 -1.00 -10.96
N PHE A 581 5.89 -1.66 -9.82
CA PHE A 581 4.92 -1.59 -8.72
C PHE A 581 5.57 -1.29 -7.37
N VAL A 582 4.80 -0.63 -6.52
CA VAL A 582 5.05 -0.50 -5.10
C VAL A 582 3.97 -1.25 -4.34
N TYR A 583 4.31 -1.70 -3.14
CA TYR A 583 3.42 -2.45 -2.27
C TYR A 583 3.22 -1.70 -0.97
N SER A 584 2.05 -1.84 -0.35
CA SER A 584 1.81 -1.37 1.00
C SER A 584 2.69 -2.14 2.00
N PRO A 585 3.10 -1.55 3.14
CA PRO A 585 3.97 -2.23 4.11
C PRO A 585 3.47 -3.59 4.60
N ASP A 586 2.15 -3.79 4.61
CA ASP A 586 1.50 -5.06 4.98
C ASP A 586 1.38 -6.06 3.81
N GLY A 587 1.82 -5.69 2.60
CA GLY A 587 1.81 -6.52 1.39
C GLY A 587 0.42 -6.72 0.76
N LYS A 588 -0.64 -6.11 1.30
CA LYS A 588 -2.02 -6.36 0.83
C LYS A 588 -2.39 -5.57 -0.43
N THR A 589 -1.85 -4.37 -0.59
CA THR A 589 -2.18 -3.46 -1.69
C THR A 589 -0.97 -3.28 -2.60
N VAL A 590 -1.19 -3.44 -3.91
CA VAL A 590 -0.17 -3.17 -4.93
C VAL A 590 -0.59 -1.88 -5.65
N PHE A 591 0.35 -0.98 -5.90
CA PHE A 591 0.17 0.11 -6.84
C PHE A 591 1.16 -0.13 -7.95
N THR A 592 0.69 -0.06 -9.19
CA THR A 592 1.61 0.06 -10.30
C THR A 592 1.75 1.52 -10.70
N MET A 593 2.92 1.85 -11.22
CA MET A 593 3.21 3.12 -11.85
C MET A 593 3.36 2.84 -13.33
N GLY A 594 2.38 3.19 -14.14
CA GLY A 594 2.46 3.01 -15.59
C GLY A 594 3.45 4.00 -16.19
N GLN A 595 4.63 3.52 -16.56
CA GLN A 595 5.65 4.30 -17.26
C GLN A 595 5.36 4.29 -18.75
N TYR A 596 5.04 5.45 -19.33
CA TYR A 596 4.90 5.62 -20.78
C TYR A 596 5.82 6.71 -21.29
N TRP A 597 6.27 6.57 -22.53
CA TRP A 597 7.17 7.51 -23.18
C TRP A 597 6.39 8.39 -24.16
N GLY A 598 6.32 9.69 -23.90
CA GLY A 598 5.80 10.71 -24.81
C GLY A 598 6.88 11.74 -25.09
N ASP A 599 7.19 12.02 -26.36
CA ASP A 599 8.21 13.00 -26.77
C ASP A 599 9.60 12.81 -26.12
N GLY A 600 9.97 11.56 -25.79
CA GLY A 600 11.23 11.23 -25.11
C GLY A 600 11.26 11.51 -23.60
N ILE A 601 10.09 11.83 -23.01
CA ILE A 601 9.91 12.07 -21.58
C ILE A 601 9.12 10.90 -20.98
N PRO A 602 9.60 10.26 -19.89
CA PRO A 602 8.85 9.23 -19.20
C PRO A 602 7.78 9.86 -18.29
N TYR A 603 6.52 9.53 -18.53
CA TYR A 603 5.39 9.87 -17.67
C TYR A 603 5.00 8.65 -16.85
N TYR A 604 4.55 8.87 -15.61
CA TYR A 604 4.15 7.79 -14.72
C TYR A 604 2.70 7.98 -14.29
N SER A 605 1.88 6.94 -14.38
CA SER A 605 0.50 6.99 -13.87
C SER A 605 0.36 6.08 -12.68
N PHE A 606 -0.10 6.61 -11.54
CA PHE A 606 -0.38 5.78 -10.38
C PHE A 606 -1.69 5.04 -10.60
N ILE A 607 -1.62 3.72 -10.61
CA ILE A 607 -2.77 2.84 -10.70
C ILE A 607 -2.73 1.93 -9.48
N ARG A 608 -3.76 2.05 -8.64
CA ARG A 608 -3.98 1.11 -7.56
C ARG A 608 -4.47 -0.22 -8.14
N LEU A 609 -3.71 -1.28 -7.90
CA LEU A 609 -4.05 -2.64 -8.26
C LEU A 609 -4.37 -3.40 -6.98
N ASP A 610 -5.65 -3.42 -6.66
CA ASP A 610 -6.17 -4.23 -5.56
C ASP A 610 -5.99 -5.72 -5.90
N SER A 611 -5.26 -6.45 -5.04
CA SER A 611 -4.56 -7.70 -5.34
C SER A 611 -5.42 -8.96 -5.63
N TYR A 612 -6.71 -8.78 -5.90
CA TYR A 612 -7.71 -9.84 -6.19
C TYR A 612 -8.60 -9.46 -7.37
N ARG A 613 -8.35 -8.32 -8.06
CA ARG A 613 -8.85 -8.14 -9.44
C ARG A 613 -8.12 -9.03 -10.46
N PHE A 614 -7.26 -9.94 -10.01
CA PHE A 614 -6.51 -10.90 -10.80
C PHE A 614 -7.37 -12.13 -11.16
N GLN A 615 -8.38 -11.95 -12.03
CA GLN A 615 -9.03 -13.06 -12.74
C GLN A 615 -8.41 -13.24 -14.13
N PRO A 616 -8.30 -14.48 -14.65
CA PRO A 616 -7.87 -14.75 -16.01
C PRO A 616 -9.00 -14.36 -16.97
N ALA A 617 -8.80 -13.39 -17.87
CA ALA A 617 -9.75 -13.22 -18.95
C ALA A 617 -9.61 -14.34 -19.98
N ALA A 618 -10.74 -14.98 -20.28
CA ALA A 618 -10.88 -15.91 -21.41
C ALA A 618 -10.95 -15.19 -22.77
N SER A 619 -10.91 -13.86 -22.79
CA SER A 619 -10.97 -13.02 -23.99
C SER A 619 -10.39 -11.64 -23.69
N ALA A 620 -9.73 -11.00 -24.66
CA ALA A 620 -9.14 -9.66 -24.51
C ALA A 620 -10.15 -8.65 -23.90
N PRO A 621 -9.96 -8.21 -22.64
CA PRO A 621 -10.56 -7.00 -22.17
C PRO A 621 -9.86 -5.87 -22.91
N GLY A 622 -10.61 -4.97 -23.51
CA GLY A 622 -10.03 -3.67 -23.82
C GLY A 622 -9.44 -3.10 -22.53
N TRP A 623 -8.28 -2.44 -22.64
CA TRP A 623 -7.86 -1.48 -21.63
C TRP A 623 -8.91 -0.35 -21.63
N ALA A 624 -10.08 -0.63 -21.07
CA ALA A 624 -11.02 0.38 -20.70
C ALA A 624 -10.30 1.07 -19.56
N GLY A 625 -9.82 2.29 -19.77
CA GLY A 625 -9.43 3.21 -18.70
C GLY A 625 -10.65 3.47 -17.82
N SER A 626 -11.09 2.44 -17.10
CA SER A 626 -12.46 2.29 -16.65
C SER A 626 -12.60 3.11 -15.39
N ASN A 627 -13.25 4.27 -15.49
CA ASN A 627 -14.07 4.92 -14.46
C ASN A 627 -13.54 5.02 -13.01
N TYR A 628 -12.27 4.79 -12.78
CA TYR A 628 -11.59 4.87 -11.48
C TYR A 628 -10.49 5.92 -11.62
N PRO A 629 -10.17 6.70 -10.57
CA PRO A 629 -9.25 7.83 -10.69
C PRO A 629 -7.86 7.35 -11.17
N VAL A 630 -7.64 7.44 -12.49
CA VAL A 630 -6.35 7.32 -13.15
C VAL A 630 -5.74 8.69 -13.06
N TRP A 631 -4.72 8.86 -12.23
CA TRP A 631 -3.96 10.11 -12.17
C TRP A 631 -2.58 9.88 -12.79
N SER A 632 -2.28 10.66 -13.82
CA SER A 632 -0.95 10.74 -14.43
C SER A 632 -0.12 11.80 -13.71
N VAL A 633 1.04 11.42 -13.21
CA VAL A 633 2.05 12.31 -12.66
C VAL A 633 3.27 12.26 -13.59
N GLY A 634 3.53 13.34 -14.32
CA GLY A 634 4.72 13.41 -15.19
C GLY A 634 5.99 13.57 -14.37
N PHE A 635 7.00 12.73 -14.61
CA PHE A 635 8.32 12.88 -13.99
C PHE A 635 9.35 13.39 -14.99
N GLY A 636 10.29 14.21 -14.51
CA GLY A 636 11.48 14.62 -15.27
C GLY A 636 12.52 13.50 -15.31
N GLN A 637 13.33 13.50 -16.37
CA GLN A 637 14.31 12.46 -16.72
C GLN A 637 15.33 12.12 -15.60
N ASP A 638 15.48 10.80 -15.35
CA ASP A 638 16.72 10.03 -15.16
C ASP A 638 16.78 9.08 -13.94
N VAL A 639 17.07 7.82 -14.27
CA VAL A 639 17.55 6.68 -13.46
C VAL A 639 16.73 6.38 -12.20
N VAL A 640 15.62 5.67 -12.40
CA VAL A 640 14.82 5.09 -11.32
C VAL A 640 15.16 3.61 -11.18
N THR A 641 15.76 3.19 -10.06
CA THR A 641 16.12 1.78 -9.82
C THR A 641 15.06 0.98 -9.06
N ARG A 642 14.04 1.65 -8.48
CA ARG A 642 12.84 1.07 -7.88
C ARG A 642 11.68 2.09 -7.91
N PRO A 643 10.42 1.68 -8.07
CA PRO A 643 9.26 2.58 -8.00
C PRO A 643 9.13 3.24 -6.62
N PHE A 644 8.65 4.49 -6.62
CA PHE A 644 8.73 5.40 -5.49
C PHE A 644 7.35 5.88 -5.00
N ALA A 645 6.51 4.97 -4.55
CA ALA A 645 5.52 5.37 -3.55
C ALA A 645 5.41 4.36 -2.43
N VAL A 646 5.02 4.88 -1.29
CA VAL A 646 4.93 4.16 -0.04
C VAL A 646 3.62 4.57 0.58
N ILE A 647 2.72 3.60 0.81
CA ILE A 647 1.57 3.89 1.67
C ILE A 647 2.08 3.95 3.11
N TYR A 648 1.80 5.07 3.76
CA TYR A 648 1.72 5.20 5.20
C TYR A 648 0.31 4.86 5.68
N ARG A 649 0.21 4.01 6.69
CA ARG A 649 -1.07 3.69 7.34
C ARG A 649 -1.16 4.27 8.73
#